data_AF-A0A7Y7X949-F1
#
_entry.id   AF-A0A7Y7X949-F1
#
_cell.length_a   1.000
_cell.length_b   1.000
_cell.length_c   1.000
_cell.angle_alpha   90.00
_cell.angle_beta   90.00
_cell.angle_gamma   90.00
#
_symmetry.space_group_name_H-M   'P 1'
#
loop_
_entity.id
_entity.type
_entity.pdbx_description
1 polymer ?
#
loop_
_entity_poly.entity_id
_entity_poly.type
_entity_poly.pdbx_seq_one_letter_code
_entity_poly.pdbx_strand_id
1 'polypeptide(L)'
;MTTVAAVEFHHDDLVFMFPGQGADPRGGLCALHGASPEIADIIDGVLAQVDAALERNTRQARPIRRGQVRAVLLDEKRTLELPAGLPQMAGYAASAALQRVFLAMGIRPKAIVAQSLGEIAAMVCADVFDIGHGVDAVCALNNAYQEHEGQGAMVLVGASAADTERLLQAVGRPDLVLACVNTARQCVVSGPNPAIEALFEAVMADGEPRLHRLALPYASHHPALAPVAMGFLEELRALPQRPLRVAIHSSVGRRVYTDADDLQQAMADCVVKPADLPHALLSVPLTERTLFVDMGIGDNLARCVGSTLTGGRALAPLMKSPAELAALFAGLVPSGDHDEPASEPPAGALVEHLKTALFGPVPASSRELAASVLAADAFRHRIGEDTLALHRGSYERLRLLLTALPKNLFSDPGLLLALAEWTGVVDVSLCIAFSIQYGLCIGTIREFEQGNPLATEMRLALESGEKVSAYMITEIGGGNSQIATRTEAVFDSVTREFVLHTPDSGALKFTNVGIGDQAKIGVVCARLRVGDKDCGVFPFILDISDHTGPRPGVRMSLPTEIALVPFDYGLAGFDQVRLPFSAWLSDQARIDEHGVFSDPLGDHDKRLVRTLVAPAHVWVMASVALAAVTRASVALALSHSTRRSTMARIAPEASLLRYNTQRRSLFGCLASAYAVTCLVNDSARVWIRQLDERNVSEHADTSFLTWAPWSSANRALALTKALSAWTAEEVSAECRLRCGVAGDLTLNRFLEYQGLGHVFNDAGGNNLLIILDTARGLVASPLSVPVSPARTDDLLDPKVWLYLFQAREQRLVEALREQVEANGALYSDPMDVWNPLLVRARELGEAHGLRVMMEHTARAVEAIEPSSAKTLLGRLSTLFALGRISRHAAWFMSEGLLDDTGYRGLEAHQDQLCSQLAEHTAVLIDAFGYPGSATQAPIADPRMDYASALAAALRWNVGAVG
;
A
#
# COMPACT_ATOMS: atom_id res chain seq x y z
N MET A 1 33.43 14.26 -33.81
CA MET A 1 32.13 14.96 -33.95
C MET A 1 31.07 13.92 -34.16
N THR A 2 30.43 13.53 -33.07
CA THR A 2 29.21 12.71 -33.06
C THR A 2 28.22 13.57 -32.31
N THR A 3 27.22 14.09 -33.03
CA THR A 3 26.09 14.80 -32.47
C THR A 3 25.45 13.93 -31.39
N VAL A 4 25.48 14.39 -30.14
CA VAL A 4 24.73 13.78 -29.04
C VAL A 4 23.26 13.94 -29.44
N ALA A 5 22.63 12.85 -29.87
CA ALA A 5 21.19 12.80 -30.04
C ALA A 5 20.55 13.28 -28.73
N ALA A 6 19.48 14.09 -28.81
CA ALA A 6 18.72 14.49 -27.64
C ALA A 6 18.21 13.23 -26.94
N VAL A 7 18.84 12.87 -25.83
CA VAL A 7 18.42 11.76 -24.97
C VAL A 7 17.67 12.37 -23.80
N GLU A 8 16.39 12.01 -23.65
CA GLU A 8 15.60 12.33 -22.46
C GLU A 8 16.15 11.53 -21.27
N PHE A 9 16.49 12.22 -20.18
CA PHE A 9 16.93 11.59 -18.93
C PHE A 9 16.05 12.04 -17.78
N HIS A 10 15.63 11.10 -16.93
CA HIS A 10 14.92 11.40 -15.69
C HIS A 10 15.91 11.62 -14.54
N HIS A 11 15.55 12.41 -13.54
CA HIS A 11 16.40 12.67 -12.36
C HIS A 11 16.75 11.37 -11.60
N ASP A 12 15.85 10.38 -11.63
CA ASP A 12 16.02 9.04 -11.04
C ASP A 12 17.08 8.17 -11.72
N ASP A 13 17.73 8.66 -12.78
CA ASP A 13 18.76 7.94 -13.52
C ASP A 13 20.18 8.51 -13.30
N LEU A 14 20.32 9.64 -12.59
CA LEU A 14 21.61 10.34 -12.44
C LEU A 14 22.37 9.92 -11.19
N VAL A 15 23.65 9.58 -11.35
CA VAL A 15 24.56 9.27 -10.24
C VAL A 15 25.66 10.31 -10.23
N PHE A 16 25.77 11.09 -9.16
CA PHE A 16 26.84 12.09 -9.04
C PHE A 16 28.11 11.42 -8.52
N MET A 17 29.22 11.63 -9.20
CA MET A 17 30.51 11.08 -8.82
C MET A 17 31.45 12.20 -8.40
N PHE A 18 31.96 12.15 -7.18
CA PHE A 18 32.90 13.16 -6.67
C PHE A 18 34.33 12.60 -6.71
N PRO A 19 35.21 13.15 -7.57
CA PRO A 19 36.60 12.70 -7.67
C PRO A 19 37.45 13.14 -6.50
N GLY A 20 38.53 12.38 -6.29
CA GLY A 20 39.62 12.77 -5.42
C GLY A 20 40.51 13.85 -6.06
N GLN A 21 41.73 13.97 -5.56
CA GLN A 21 42.70 14.96 -6.02
C GLN A 21 43.38 14.54 -7.34
N GLY A 22 43.74 15.50 -8.20
CA GLY A 22 44.62 15.25 -9.35
C GLY A 22 44.30 16.00 -10.64
N ALA A 23 43.14 16.65 -10.75
CA ALA A 23 42.86 17.55 -11.88
C ALA A 23 43.45 18.95 -11.62
N ASP A 24 43.95 19.60 -12.67
CA ASP A 24 44.40 21.00 -12.60
C ASP A 24 43.17 21.92 -12.45
N PRO A 25 43.05 22.67 -11.34
CA PRO A 25 41.88 23.49 -11.09
C PRO A 25 41.83 24.80 -11.90
N ARG A 26 42.93 25.19 -12.55
CA ARG A 26 43.02 26.49 -13.23
C ARG A 26 42.06 26.60 -14.41
N GLY A 27 41.18 27.60 -14.34
CA GLY A 27 40.13 27.82 -15.33
C GLY A 27 39.05 26.74 -15.36
N GLY A 28 38.96 25.89 -14.32
CA GLY A 28 38.04 24.74 -14.27
C GLY A 28 36.56 25.10 -14.33
N LEU A 29 36.20 26.35 -14.01
CA LEU A 29 34.82 26.85 -14.10
C LEU A 29 34.59 27.85 -15.24
N CYS A 30 35.60 28.23 -16.03
CA CYS A 30 35.46 29.26 -17.08
C CYS A 30 34.34 28.95 -18.07
N ALA A 31 34.28 27.71 -18.57
CA ALA A 31 33.28 27.31 -19.55
C ALA A 31 31.85 27.29 -18.96
N LEU A 32 31.70 26.88 -17.69
CA LEU A 32 30.41 26.85 -17.02
C LEU A 32 29.95 28.25 -16.58
N HIS A 33 30.86 29.07 -16.06
CA HIS A 33 30.61 30.47 -15.70
C HIS A 33 30.21 31.30 -16.91
N GLY A 34 30.85 31.06 -18.07
CA GLY A 34 30.49 31.70 -19.34
C GLY A 34 29.27 31.12 -20.06
N ALA A 35 28.58 30.12 -19.49
CA ALA A 35 27.46 29.46 -20.16
C ALA A 35 26.17 30.29 -20.15
N SER A 36 25.83 30.93 -19.01
CA SER A 36 24.75 31.92 -18.91
C SER A 36 24.94 32.83 -17.68
N PRO A 37 24.34 34.04 -17.66
CA PRO A 37 24.37 34.92 -16.49
C PRO A 37 23.84 34.27 -15.20
N GLU A 38 22.78 33.47 -15.30
CA GLU A 38 22.16 32.79 -14.15
C GLU A 38 23.09 31.74 -13.53
N ILE A 39 23.80 30.98 -14.39
CA ILE A 39 24.80 30.01 -13.95
C ILE A 39 26.00 30.72 -13.32
N ALA A 40 26.43 31.85 -13.89
CA ALA A 40 27.50 32.68 -13.34
C ALA A 40 27.16 33.16 -11.92
N ASP A 41 25.93 33.64 -11.69
CA ASP A 41 25.46 34.11 -10.39
C ASP A 41 25.45 33.00 -9.33
N ILE A 42 25.02 31.78 -9.69
CA ILE A 42 25.05 30.62 -8.79
C ILE A 42 26.50 30.28 -8.39
N ILE A 43 27.41 30.26 -9.37
CA ILE A 43 28.83 29.99 -9.13
C ILE A 43 29.43 31.06 -8.23
N ASP A 44 29.22 32.35 -8.55
CA ASP A 44 29.73 33.46 -7.76
C ASP A 44 29.16 33.44 -6.33
N GLY A 45 27.90 33.04 -6.16
CA GLY A 45 27.28 32.83 -4.84
C GLY A 45 27.91 31.70 -4.02
N VAL A 46 28.27 30.58 -4.64
CA VAL A 46 29.00 29.48 -3.97
C VAL A 46 30.41 29.92 -3.61
N LEU A 47 31.13 30.59 -4.52
CA LEU A 47 32.48 31.08 -4.27
C LEU A 47 32.50 32.15 -3.16
N ALA A 48 31.47 32.98 -3.07
CA ALA A 48 31.30 33.93 -1.96
C ALA A 48 31.08 33.23 -0.61
N GLN A 49 30.32 32.12 -0.57
CA GLN A 49 30.15 31.31 0.63
C GLN A 49 31.47 30.64 1.05
N VAL A 50 32.25 30.16 0.07
CA VAL A 50 33.60 29.62 0.32
C VAL A 50 34.51 30.69 0.91
N ASP A 51 34.55 31.89 0.32
CA ASP A 51 35.31 33.03 0.84
C ASP A 51 34.88 33.40 2.27
N ALA A 52 33.58 33.46 2.55
CA ALA A 52 33.06 33.78 3.88
C ALA A 52 33.38 32.69 4.93
N ALA A 53 33.45 31.42 4.52
CA ALA A 53 33.89 30.33 5.40
C ALA A 53 35.40 30.40 5.66
N LEU A 54 36.21 30.65 4.63
CA LEU A 54 37.65 30.87 4.75
C LEU A 54 37.98 32.06 5.67
N GLU A 55 37.24 33.18 5.57
CA GLU A 55 37.43 34.34 6.45
C GLU A 55 37.10 34.03 7.92
N ARG A 56 36.10 33.15 8.18
CA ARG A 56 35.71 32.74 9.55
C ARG A 56 36.66 31.71 10.16
N ASN A 57 37.32 30.89 9.34
CA ASN A 57 38.21 29.85 9.81
C ASN A 57 39.59 30.42 10.16
N THR A 58 39.82 30.68 11.46
CA THR A 58 41.07 31.22 12.00
C THR A 58 42.18 30.18 12.23
N ARG A 59 41.91 28.90 11.95
CA ARG A 59 42.83 27.78 12.21
C ARG A 59 43.68 27.38 11.01
N GLN A 60 43.59 28.12 9.90
CA GLN A 60 44.37 27.82 8.69
C GLN A 60 45.87 28.00 8.92
N ALA A 61 46.65 26.95 8.71
CA ALA A 61 48.10 27.01 8.75
C ALA A 61 48.71 27.90 7.65
N ARG A 62 48.10 27.89 6.45
CA ARG A 62 48.45 28.75 5.31
C ARG A 62 47.17 29.44 4.83
N PRO A 63 46.92 30.71 5.23
CA PRO A 63 45.66 31.38 4.94
C PRO A 63 45.40 31.52 3.44
N ILE A 64 44.27 31.01 2.95
CA ILE A 64 43.78 31.28 1.60
C ILE A 64 43.03 32.62 1.65
N ARG A 65 43.46 33.59 0.84
CA ARG A 65 42.87 34.93 0.84
C ARG A 65 41.55 34.94 0.09
N ARG A 66 40.62 35.80 0.52
CA ARG A 66 39.37 36.09 -0.18
C ARG A 66 39.62 36.31 -1.68
N GLY A 67 38.85 35.63 -2.53
CA GLY A 67 38.92 35.74 -3.98
C GLY A 67 40.06 34.94 -4.63
N GLN A 68 40.96 34.32 -3.86
CA GLN A 68 42.06 33.53 -4.41
C GLN A 68 41.57 32.23 -5.08
N VAL A 69 40.58 31.56 -4.48
CA VAL A 69 39.94 30.36 -5.06
C VAL A 69 39.22 30.71 -6.37
N ARG A 70 38.47 31.83 -6.36
CA ARG A 70 37.81 32.37 -7.55
C ARG A 70 38.80 32.68 -8.66
N ALA A 71 39.91 33.35 -8.34
CA ALA A 71 40.93 33.71 -9.31
C ALA A 71 41.50 32.47 -10.01
N VAL A 72 41.76 31.38 -9.27
CA VAL A 72 42.23 30.11 -9.83
C VAL A 72 41.18 29.46 -10.72
N LEU A 73 39.94 29.29 -10.24
CA LEU A 73 38.90 28.57 -10.97
C LEU A 73 38.46 29.28 -12.26
N LEU A 74 38.73 30.58 -12.37
CA LEU A 74 38.40 31.41 -13.52
C LEU A 74 39.63 31.96 -14.26
N ASP A 75 40.82 31.39 -14.00
CA ASP A 75 42.04 31.72 -14.74
C ASP A 75 42.08 31.04 -16.11
N GLU A 76 41.44 31.67 -17.10
CA GLU A 76 41.40 31.20 -18.49
C GLU A 76 42.79 30.92 -19.08
N LYS A 77 43.80 31.67 -18.65
CA LYS A 77 45.18 31.55 -19.16
C LYS A 77 45.98 30.43 -18.48
N ARG A 78 45.47 29.88 -17.37
CA ARG A 78 46.10 28.82 -16.56
C ARG A 78 47.53 29.15 -16.13
N THR A 79 47.76 30.40 -15.75
CA THR A 79 49.06 30.96 -15.40
C THR A 79 49.29 31.15 -13.91
N LEU A 80 48.24 31.10 -13.08
CA LEU A 80 48.36 31.31 -11.65
C LEU A 80 49.15 30.18 -10.96
N GLU A 81 49.92 30.57 -9.95
CA GLU A 81 50.62 29.65 -9.07
C GLU A 81 49.62 28.96 -8.12
N LEU A 82 49.88 27.67 -7.85
CA LEU A 82 49.05 26.83 -7.01
C LEU A 82 49.83 26.41 -5.75
N PRO A 83 49.92 27.27 -4.72
CA PRO A 83 50.52 26.90 -3.45
C PRO A 83 49.75 25.74 -2.80
N ALA A 84 50.43 24.99 -1.93
CA ALA A 84 49.84 23.83 -1.25
C ALA A 84 48.52 24.18 -0.55
N GLY A 85 47.55 23.27 -0.64
CA GLY A 85 46.21 23.42 -0.08
C GLY A 85 45.22 24.17 -0.98
N LEU A 86 45.70 25.07 -1.85
CA LEU A 86 44.84 25.79 -2.79
C LEU A 86 44.22 24.86 -3.86
N PRO A 87 44.93 23.87 -4.44
CA PRO A 87 44.31 22.91 -5.36
C PRO A 87 43.16 22.12 -4.76
N GLN A 88 43.29 21.67 -3.51
CA GLN A 88 42.27 20.91 -2.79
C GLN A 88 41.01 21.77 -2.57
N MET A 89 41.21 23.01 -2.12
CA MET A 89 40.11 23.96 -1.91
C MET A 89 39.42 24.33 -3.23
N ALA A 90 40.19 24.57 -4.30
CA ALA A 90 39.62 24.86 -5.61
C ALA A 90 38.85 23.67 -6.20
N GLY A 91 39.37 22.44 -6.05
CA GLY A 91 38.68 21.23 -6.46
C GLY A 91 37.33 21.05 -5.75
N TYR A 92 37.31 21.19 -4.42
CA TYR A 92 36.09 21.15 -3.63
C TYR A 92 35.08 22.24 -4.05
N ALA A 93 35.54 23.49 -4.18
CA ALA A 93 34.70 24.61 -4.57
C ALA A 93 34.10 24.43 -5.98
N ALA A 94 34.84 23.86 -6.92
CA ALA A 94 34.33 23.53 -8.25
C ALA A 94 33.23 22.46 -8.21
N SER A 95 33.43 21.38 -7.43
CA SER A 95 32.42 20.34 -7.24
C SER A 95 31.15 20.88 -6.56
N ALA A 96 31.29 21.70 -5.53
CA ALA A 96 30.16 22.34 -4.85
C ALA A 96 29.42 23.32 -5.79
N ALA A 97 30.15 24.08 -6.61
CA ALA A 97 29.55 25.00 -7.58
C ALA A 97 28.77 24.26 -8.67
N LEU A 98 29.37 23.23 -9.28
CA LEU A 98 28.70 22.40 -10.29
C LEU A 98 27.46 21.70 -9.71
N GLN A 99 27.58 21.15 -8.50
CA GLN A 99 26.43 20.60 -7.77
C GLN A 99 25.33 21.65 -7.65
N ARG A 100 25.65 22.87 -7.17
CA ARG A 100 24.62 23.90 -6.96
C ARG A 100 23.96 24.35 -8.25
N VAL A 101 24.70 24.38 -9.36
CA VAL A 101 24.14 24.64 -10.70
C VAL A 101 23.13 23.55 -11.09
N PHE A 102 23.50 22.28 -10.98
CA PHE A 102 22.57 21.17 -11.23
C PHE A 102 21.35 21.25 -10.31
N LEU A 103 21.56 21.56 -9.03
CA LEU A 103 20.48 21.66 -8.06
C LEU A 103 19.49 22.80 -8.39
N ALA A 104 20.00 23.97 -8.80
CA ALA A 104 19.19 25.12 -9.20
C ALA A 104 18.38 24.87 -10.47
N MET A 105 18.83 23.92 -11.30
CA MET A 105 18.12 23.45 -12.50
C MET A 105 17.11 22.33 -12.20
N GLY A 106 16.84 22.04 -10.93
CA GLY A 106 15.92 20.96 -10.53
C GLY A 106 16.52 19.55 -10.63
N ILE A 107 17.81 19.43 -10.94
CA ILE A 107 18.47 18.13 -11.12
C ILE A 107 18.99 17.63 -9.76
N ARG A 108 18.69 16.39 -9.39
CA ARG A 108 19.13 15.74 -8.15
C ARG A 108 19.75 14.38 -8.48
N PRO A 109 20.80 13.93 -7.75
CA PRO A 109 21.32 12.58 -7.91
C PRO A 109 20.45 11.56 -7.17
N LYS A 110 20.26 10.39 -7.78
CA LYS A 110 19.66 9.20 -7.12
C LYS A 110 20.62 8.56 -6.11
N ALA A 111 21.91 8.69 -6.36
CA ALA A 111 22.99 8.12 -5.58
C ALA A 111 24.27 8.93 -5.81
N ILE A 112 25.17 8.90 -4.83
CA ILE A 112 26.48 9.53 -4.90
C ILE A 112 27.55 8.45 -4.87
N VAL A 113 28.55 8.55 -5.75
CA VAL A 113 29.79 7.76 -5.66
C VAL A 113 30.91 8.70 -5.26
N ALA A 114 31.65 8.36 -4.21
CA ALA A 114 32.71 9.21 -3.70
C ALA A 114 34.08 8.51 -3.76
N GLN A 115 35.06 9.21 -4.34
CA GLN A 115 36.43 8.75 -4.46
C GLN A 115 37.36 9.58 -3.58
N SER A 116 37.96 8.97 -2.54
CA SER A 116 39.00 9.62 -1.71
C SER A 116 38.54 10.99 -1.18
N LEU A 117 39.29 12.08 -1.44
CA LEU A 117 38.94 13.43 -1.01
C LEU A 117 37.57 13.90 -1.51
N GLY A 118 37.05 13.32 -2.60
CA GLY A 118 35.71 13.57 -3.09
C GLY A 118 34.63 13.29 -2.05
N GLU A 119 34.92 12.52 -0.99
CA GLU A 119 34.02 12.33 0.14
C GLU A 119 33.63 13.64 0.83
N ILE A 120 34.49 14.65 0.93
CA ILE A 120 34.10 15.93 1.54
C ILE A 120 32.99 16.62 0.73
N ALA A 121 33.15 16.68 -0.61
CA ALA A 121 32.13 17.23 -1.49
C ALA A 121 30.87 16.36 -1.54
N ALA A 122 31.02 15.03 -1.45
CA ALA A 122 29.89 14.10 -1.38
C ALA A 122 29.06 14.28 -0.11
N MET A 123 29.69 14.53 1.05
CA MET A 123 28.98 14.81 2.31
C MET A 123 28.19 16.13 2.23
N VAL A 124 28.73 17.14 1.55
CA VAL A 124 27.98 18.38 1.25
C VAL A 124 26.85 18.12 0.26
N CYS A 125 27.06 17.24 -0.72
CA CYS A 125 26.02 16.85 -1.66
C CYS A 125 24.89 16.03 -1.05
N ALA A 126 25.18 15.25 -0.03
CA ALA A 126 24.21 14.45 0.71
C ALA A 126 23.54 15.21 1.87
N ASP A 127 23.75 16.53 1.97
CA ASP A 127 23.25 17.42 3.04
C ASP A 127 23.73 17.08 4.48
N VAL A 128 24.78 16.24 4.61
CA VAL A 128 25.43 15.95 5.90
C VAL A 128 26.12 17.22 6.43
N PHE A 129 26.77 17.95 5.53
CA PHE A 129 27.46 19.21 5.79
C PHE A 129 26.94 20.31 4.86
N ASP A 130 27.08 21.57 5.28
CA ASP A 130 26.87 22.70 4.37
C ASP A 130 28.20 23.10 3.71
N ILE A 131 28.13 24.05 2.77
CA ILE A 131 29.32 24.49 2.02
C ILE A 131 30.42 25.00 2.96
N GLY A 132 30.05 25.65 4.07
CA GLY A 132 31.01 26.16 5.06
C GLY A 132 31.70 25.03 5.82
N HIS A 133 30.95 24.03 6.29
CA HIS A 133 31.51 22.84 6.92
C HIS A 133 32.44 22.06 5.98
N GLY A 134 32.14 21.99 4.68
CA GLY A 134 33.05 21.39 3.71
C GLY A 134 34.35 22.20 3.52
N VAL A 135 34.28 23.55 3.56
CA VAL A 135 35.49 24.39 3.60
C VAL A 135 36.31 24.08 4.85
N ASP A 136 35.67 24.00 6.01
CA ASP A 136 36.35 23.68 7.27
C ASP A 136 37.02 22.31 7.23
N ALA A 137 36.37 21.30 6.63
CA ALA A 137 36.95 19.98 6.43
C ALA A 137 38.17 20.00 5.49
N VAL A 138 38.14 20.75 4.38
CA VAL A 138 39.31 20.88 3.51
C VAL A 138 40.45 21.63 4.20
N CYS A 139 40.15 22.67 4.98
CA CYS A 139 41.14 23.39 5.79
C CYS A 139 41.80 22.46 6.81
N ALA A 140 41.01 21.68 7.55
CA ALA A 140 41.50 20.70 8.52
C ALA A 140 42.42 19.65 7.87
N LEU A 141 42.04 19.16 6.68
CA LEU A 141 42.89 18.24 5.92
C LEU A 141 44.22 18.88 5.52
N ASN A 142 44.17 20.11 5.00
CA ASN A 142 45.37 20.86 4.60
C ASN A 142 46.31 21.12 5.78
N ASN A 143 45.76 21.45 6.95
CA ASN A 143 46.51 21.60 8.19
C ASN A 143 47.20 20.30 8.58
N ALA A 144 46.46 19.18 8.57
CA ALA A 144 46.99 17.87 8.96
C ALA A 144 48.16 17.42 8.07
N TYR A 145 48.15 17.77 6.78
CA TYR A 145 49.24 17.43 5.85
C TYR A 145 50.44 18.38 5.86
N GLN A 146 50.37 19.51 6.57
CA GLN A 146 51.38 20.57 6.48
C GLN A 146 52.80 20.07 6.79
N GLU A 147 52.96 19.26 7.85
CA GLU A 147 54.27 18.76 8.28
C GLU A 147 54.79 17.58 7.44
N HIS A 148 53.94 17.01 6.57
CA HIS A 148 54.24 15.85 5.73
C HIS A 148 54.44 16.22 4.25
N GLU A 149 54.32 17.50 3.91
CA GLU A 149 54.57 17.99 2.57
C GLU A 149 56.02 17.74 2.14
N GLY A 150 56.21 17.21 0.94
CA GLY A 150 57.51 16.86 0.36
C GLY A 150 58.12 15.54 0.85
N GLN A 151 57.43 14.79 1.72
CA GLN A 151 57.98 13.56 2.32
C GLN A 151 57.52 12.26 1.63
N GLY A 152 56.51 12.34 0.75
CA GLY A 152 56.00 11.19 0.01
C GLY A 152 55.36 11.59 -1.31
N ALA A 153 54.96 10.58 -2.08
CA ALA A 153 54.29 10.78 -3.35
C ALA A 153 53.35 9.61 -3.66
N MET A 154 52.48 9.82 -4.64
CA MET A 154 51.63 8.78 -5.21
C MET A 154 51.96 8.59 -6.69
N VAL A 155 51.92 7.35 -7.18
CA VAL A 155 52.24 6.98 -8.56
C VAL A 155 51.10 6.15 -9.14
N LEU A 156 50.57 6.60 -10.27
CA LEU A 156 49.66 5.81 -11.10
C LEU A 156 50.44 4.68 -11.77
N VAL A 157 49.93 3.46 -11.64
CA VAL A 157 50.49 2.25 -12.23
C VAL A 157 49.47 1.68 -13.22
N GLY A 158 49.85 1.57 -14.49
CA GLY A 158 49.01 1.00 -15.56
C GLY A 158 48.90 -0.52 -15.49
N ALA A 159 48.52 -1.07 -14.34
CA ALA A 159 48.42 -2.51 -14.09
C ALA A 159 47.22 -2.87 -13.21
N SER A 160 46.87 -4.16 -13.17
CA SER A 160 45.85 -4.68 -12.24
C SER A 160 46.32 -4.62 -10.78
N ALA A 161 45.40 -4.78 -9.83
CA ALA A 161 45.75 -4.83 -8.40
C ALA A 161 46.74 -5.95 -8.09
N ALA A 162 46.50 -7.15 -8.61
CA ALA A 162 47.37 -8.31 -8.42
C ALA A 162 48.77 -8.12 -9.04
N ASP A 163 48.85 -7.49 -10.22
CA ASP A 163 50.13 -7.18 -10.86
C ASP A 163 50.90 -6.12 -10.10
N THR A 164 50.20 -5.09 -9.62
CA THR A 164 50.78 -4.02 -8.81
C THR A 164 51.31 -4.58 -7.50
N GLU A 165 50.55 -5.43 -6.81
CA GLU A 165 51.01 -6.11 -5.59
C GLU A 165 52.25 -6.97 -5.83
N ARG A 166 52.32 -7.71 -6.95
CA ARG A 166 53.51 -8.47 -7.35
C ARG A 166 54.71 -7.56 -7.62
N LEU A 167 54.50 -6.42 -8.26
CA LEU A 167 55.52 -5.41 -8.49
C LEU A 167 56.04 -4.85 -7.15
N LEU A 168 55.16 -4.50 -6.21
CA LEU A 168 55.56 -4.02 -4.89
C LEU A 168 56.37 -5.06 -4.11
N GLN A 169 56.00 -6.33 -4.19
CA GLN A 169 56.76 -7.43 -3.61
C GLN A 169 58.15 -7.57 -4.26
N ALA A 170 58.25 -7.42 -5.58
CA ALA A 170 59.52 -7.51 -6.30
C ALA A 170 60.47 -6.33 -5.99
N VAL A 171 59.93 -5.12 -5.82
CA VAL A 171 60.69 -3.94 -5.35
C VAL A 171 61.22 -4.16 -3.92
N GLY A 172 60.54 -4.97 -3.11
CA GLY A 172 60.99 -5.38 -1.78
C GLY A 172 60.97 -4.26 -0.73
N ARG A 173 60.19 -3.20 -0.97
CA ARG A 173 60.06 -2.03 -0.09
C ARG A 173 58.75 -2.11 0.69
N PRO A 174 58.78 -2.35 2.03
CA PRO A 174 57.57 -2.50 2.84
C PRO A 174 56.81 -1.18 3.07
N ASP A 175 57.44 -0.06 2.73
CA ASP A 175 56.92 1.30 2.81
C ASP A 175 56.23 1.77 1.50
N LEU A 176 55.97 0.86 0.56
CA LEU A 176 55.07 1.07 -0.58
C LEU A 176 53.76 0.32 -0.37
N VAL A 177 52.63 0.97 -0.64
CA VAL A 177 51.31 0.34 -0.54
C VAL A 177 50.47 0.58 -1.79
N LEU A 178 49.60 -0.38 -2.11
CA LEU A 178 48.52 -0.21 -3.06
C LEU A 178 47.46 0.73 -2.43
N ALA A 179 47.45 1.98 -2.84
CA ALA A 179 46.61 3.04 -2.29
C ALA A 179 45.22 3.10 -2.94
N CYS A 180 45.13 2.96 -4.27
CA CYS A 180 43.85 3.01 -4.97
C CYS A 180 43.76 1.96 -6.06
N VAL A 181 42.59 1.35 -6.22
CA VAL A 181 42.18 0.62 -7.41
C VAL A 181 41.18 1.50 -8.16
N ASN A 182 41.60 2.06 -9.30
CA ASN A 182 40.75 2.96 -10.09
C ASN A 182 39.95 2.17 -11.14
N THR A 183 40.58 1.17 -11.77
CA THR A 183 39.96 0.26 -12.75
C THR A 183 40.66 -1.10 -12.69
N ALA A 184 40.17 -2.09 -13.46
CA ALA A 184 40.82 -3.40 -13.57
C ALA A 184 42.27 -3.37 -14.10
N ARG A 185 42.73 -2.24 -14.68
CA ARG A 185 44.08 -2.07 -15.26
C ARG A 185 44.78 -0.79 -14.81
N GLN A 186 44.26 -0.12 -13.79
CA GLN A 186 44.82 1.14 -13.31
C GLN A 186 44.76 1.20 -11.78
N CYS A 187 45.93 1.21 -11.16
CA CYS A 187 46.10 1.30 -9.72
C CYS A 187 46.91 2.55 -9.36
N VAL A 188 46.93 2.92 -8.08
CA VAL A 188 47.80 3.96 -7.53
C VAL A 188 48.58 3.37 -6.37
N VAL A 189 49.89 3.58 -6.39
CA VAL A 189 50.81 3.24 -5.30
C VAL A 189 51.13 4.50 -4.51
N SER A 190 51.28 4.36 -3.20
CA SER A 190 51.64 5.44 -2.29
C SER A 190 52.82 5.04 -1.41
N GLY A 191 53.70 6.00 -1.09
CA GLY A 191 54.85 5.77 -0.21
C GLY A 191 55.77 6.99 -0.10
N PRO A 192 56.82 6.91 0.74
CA PRO A 192 57.81 7.96 0.88
C PRO A 192 58.67 8.11 -0.38
N ASN A 193 59.23 9.29 -0.62
CA ASN A 193 59.96 9.59 -1.86
C ASN A 193 61.07 8.58 -2.22
N PRO A 194 61.92 8.13 -1.28
CA PRO A 194 62.94 7.12 -1.58
C PRO A 194 62.38 5.75 -1.97
N ALA A 195 61.15 5.41 -1.56
CA ALA A 195 60.49 4.16 -1.95
C ALA A 195 59.88 4.28 -3.35
N ILE A 196 59.31 5.44 -3.65
CA ILE A 196 58.78 5.77 -4.97
C ILE A 196 59.90 5.80 -6.02
N GLU A 197 61.07 6.34 -5.68
CA GLU A 197 62.24 6.30 -6.57
C GLU A 197 62.68 4.86 -6.88
N ALA A 198 62.73 3.99 -5.87
CA ALA A 198 63.03 2.56 -6.06
C ALA A 198 61.99 1.85 -6.95
N LEU A 199 60.71 2.24 -6.87
CA LEU A 199 59.66 1.74 -7.77
C LEU A 199 59.93 2.16 -9.23
N PHE A 200 60.32 3.41 -9.47
CA PHE A 200 60.68 3.86 -10.82
C PHE A 200 61.91 3.12 -11.35
N GLU A 201 62.96 2.96 -10.54
CA GLU A 201 64.17 2.22 -10.93
C GLU A 201 63.87 0.76 -11.30
N ALA A 202 63.03 0.07 -10.52
CA ALA A 202 62.67 -1.32 -10.77
C ALA A 202 61.92 -1.51 -12.10
N VAL A 203 61.05 -0.57 -12.48
CA VAL A 203 60.27 -0.65 -13.72
C VAL A 203 61.05 -0.15 -14.94
N MET A 204 61.99 0.79 -14.75
CA MET A 204 62.87 1.29 -15.83
C MET A 204 63.74 0.17 -16.45
N ALA A 205 63.94 -0.95 -15.76
CA ALA A 205 64.65 -2.12 -16.27
C ALA A 205 63.82 -2.94 -17.30
N ASP A 206 62.49 -3.01 -17.13
CA ASP A 206 61.60 -3.90 -17.90
C ASP A 206 60.64 -3.15 -18.86
N GLY A 207 60.46 -1.83 -18.69
CA GLY A 207 59.71 -0.97 -19.61
C GLY A 207 58.17 -1.00 -19.47
N GLU A 208 57.61 -1.92 -18.69
CA GLU A 208 56.19 -2.02 -18.33
C GLU A 208 56.06 -2.47 -16.85
N PRO A 209 55.02 -2.05 -16.11
CA PRO A 209 53.90 -1.20 -16.53
C PRO A 209 54.24 0.30 -16.53
N ARG A 210 53.51 1.10 -17.33
CA ARG A 210 53.69 2.56 -17.32
C ARG A 210 53.44 3.16 -15.93
N LEU A 211 54.39 3.98 -15.49
CA LEU A 211 54.33 4.74 -14.24
C LEU A 211 54.13 6.24 -14.51
N HIS A 212 53.24 6.88 -13.76
CA HIS A 212 53.05 8.33 -13.81
C HIS A 212 52.93 8.91 -12.39
N ARG A 213 53.85 9.79 -12.01
CA ARG A 213 53.83 10.44 -10.69
C ARG A 213 52.68 11.44 -10.65
N LEU A 214 51.80 11.31 -9.65
CA LEU A 214 50.68 12.23 -9.47
C LEU A 214 51.18 13.57 -8.91
N ALA A 215 50.52 14.65 -9.29
CA ALA A 215 50.85 16.02 -8.86
C ALA A 215 50.38 16.31 -7.43
N LEU A 216 50.90 15.54 -6.46
CA LEU A 216 50.64 15.68 -5.03
C LEU A 216 51.97 15.58 -4.25
N PRO A 217 52.27 16.54 -3.34
CA PRO A 217 53.55 16.58 -2.65
C PRO A 217 53.61 15.64 -1.42
N TYR A 218 52.65 14.74 -1.24
CA TYR A 218 52.59 13.82 -0.11
C TYR A 218 52.04 12.45 -0.52
N ALA A 219 52.28 11.45 0.33
CA ALA A 219 51.57 10.18 0.27
C ALA A 219 50.13 10.37 0.78
N SER A 220 49.17 9.60 0.26
CA SER A 220 47.81 9.47 0.81
C SER A 220 47.37 8.01 0.71
N HIS A 221 46.29 7.61 1.41
CA HIS A 221 45.87 6.21 1.56
C HIS A 221 47.02 5.32 2.06
N HIS A 222 47.84 5.83 2.97
CA HIS A 222 49.04 5.16 3.45
C HIS A 222 48.97 4.96 4.98
N PRO A 223 49.13 3.72 5.50
CA PRO A 223 49.01 3.45 6.95
C PRO A 223 49.93 4.29 7.85
N ALA A 224 51.13 4.66 7.37
CA ALA A 224 52.05 5.55 8.09
C ALA A 224 51.51 6.97 8.35
N LEU A 225 50.40 7.36 7.73
CA LEU A 225 49.72 8.65 7.92
C LEU A 225 48.63 8.59 9.00
N ALA A 226 48.60 7.56 9.83
CA ALA A 226 47.69 7.50 10.98
C ALA A 226 47.73 8.77 11.87
N PRO A 227 48.90 9.39 12.16
CA PRO A 227 48.94 10.66 12.89
C PRO A 227 48.23 11.81 12.15
N VAL A 228 48.36 11.87 10.82
CA VAL A 228 47.65 12.86 9.97
C VAL A 228 46.14 12.63 10.02
N ALA A 229 45.71 11.37 9.89
CA ALA A 229 44.29 11.01 9.98
C ALA A 229 43.69 11.37 11.35
N MET A 230 44.44 11.18 12.44
CA MET A 230 44.02 11.56 13.79
C MET A 230 43.87 13.08 13.92
N GLY A 231 44.88 13.85 13.51
CA GLY A 231 44.80 15.32 13.54
C GLY A 231 43.64 15.87 12.70
N PHE A 232 43.41 15.27 11.53
CA PHE A 232 42.26 15.61 10.69
C PHE A 232 40.93 15.28 11.37
N LEU A 233 40.80 14.09 11.97
CA LEU A 233 39.59 13.67 12.67
C LEU A 233 39.26 14.58 13.86
N GLU A 234 40.26 14.98 14.65
CA GLU A 234 40.07 15.87 15.80
C GLU A 234 39.39 17.18 15.41
N GLU A 235 39.80 17.78 14.28
CA GLU A 235 39.14 18.98 13.75
C GLU A 235 37.73 18.67 13.21
N LEU A 236 37.54 17.54 12.51
CA LEU A 236 36.24 17.12 11.99
C LEU A 236 35.20 16.86 13.08
N ARG A 237 35.60 16.40 14.28
CA ARG A 237 34.69 16.17 15.41
C ARG A 237 33.93 17.41 15.84
N ALA A 238 34.41 18.61 15.51
CA ALA A 238 33.71 19.86 15.77
C ALA A 238 32.55 20.14 14.79
N LEU A 239 32.48 19.43 13.66
CA LEU A 239 31.46 19.62 12.64
C LEU A 239 30.19 18.81 12.98
N PRO A 240 28.99 19.41 12.86
CA PRO A 240 27.74 18.71 13.13
C PRO A 240 27.39 17.74 12.00
N GLN A 241 27.25 16.45 12.31
CA GLN A 241 26.75 15.44 11.36
C GLN A 241 25.22 15.49 11.30
N ARG A 242 24.66 15.71 10.11
CA ARG A 242 23.22 15.60 9.82
C ARG A 242 22.91 14.27 9.11
N PRO A 243 21.65 13.80 9.10
CA PRO A 243 21.26 12.61 8.36
C PRO A 243 21.55 12.73 6.85
N LEU A 244 21.92 11.62 6.22
CA LEU A 244 22.17 11.51 4.78
C LEU A 244 20.85 11.64 4.03
N ARG A 245 20.78 12.57 3.08
CA ARG A 245 19.62 12.68 2.17
C ARG A 245 19.76 11.88 0.88
N VAL A 246 21.00 11.56 0.51
CA VAL A 246 21.31 10.75 -0.67
C VAL A 246 22.37 9.72 -0.27
N ALA A 247 22.17 8.48 -0.71
CA ALA A 247 23.11 7.39 -0.41
C ALA A 247 24.50 7.68 -1.00
N ILE A 248 25.54 7.54 -0.16
CA ILE A 248 26.94 7.66 -0.57
C ILE A 248 27.56 6.27 -0.67
N HIS A 249 27.92 5.88 -1.89
CA HIS A 249 28.71 4.70 -2.22
C HIS A 249 30.19 5.06 -2.14
N SER A 250 30.84 4.66 -1.04
CA SER A 250 32.24 5.02 -0.79
C SER A 250 33.20 3.98 -1.33
N SER A 251 34.22 4.47 -2.05
CA SER A 251 35.39 3.69 -2.47
C SER A 251 36.31 3.29 -1.31
N VAL A 252 36.39 4.11 -0.25
CA VAL A 252 37.28 3.87 0.91
C VAL A 252 36.59 2.96 1.92
N GLY A 253 35.32 3.27 2.23
CA GLY A 253 34.48 2.45 3.09
C GLY A 253 34.08 1.11 2.47
N ARG A 254 34.17 0.97 1.14
CA ARG A 254 33.77 -0.21 0.35
C ARG A 254 32.37 -0.70 0.70
N ARG A 255 31.47 0.26 0.87
CA ARG A 255 30.06 0.07 1.22
C ARG A 255 29.29 1.37 1.02
N VAL A 256 27.98 1.27 1.20
CA VAL A 256 27.10 2.43 1.31
C VAL A 256 27.10 2.93 2.76
N TYR A 257 27.20 4.23 2.95
CA TYR A 257 27.05 4.86 4.27
C TYR A 257 25.57 4.98 4.68
N THR A 258 25.33 4.95 5.98
CA THR A 258 24.03 5.05 6.66
C THR A 258 24.09 6.09 7.77
N ASP A 259 22.94 6.55 8.25
CA ASP A 259 22.89 7.55 9.34
C ASP A 259 23.52 7.08 10.66
N ALA A 260 23.69 5.77 10.83
CA ALA A 260 24.35 5.18 11.99
C ALA A 260 25.89 5.21 11.91
N ASP A 261 26.45 5.58 10.77
CA ASP A 261 27.89 5.64 10.57
C ASP A 261 28.51 6.91 11.14
N ASP A 262 29.75 6.77 11.60
CA ASP A 262 30.60 7.90 11.97
C ASP A 262 31.23 8.49 10.69
N LEU A 263 30.55 9.47 10.09
CA LEU A 263 30.93 10.02 8.79
C LEU A 263 32.17 10.92 8.89
N GLN A 264 32.43 11.52 10.06
CA GLN A 264 33.70 12.20 10.31
C GLN A 264 34.87 11.22 10.33
N GLN A 265 34.72 10.06 10.99
CA GLN A 265 35.73 8.99 10.93
C GLN A 265 35.93 8.48 9.50
N ALA A 266 34.84 8.32 8.75
CA ALA A 266 34.89 7.87 7.37
C ALA A 266 35.71 8.81 6.46
N MET A 267 35.57 10.13 6.62
CA MET A 267 36.41 11.10 5.90
C MET A 267 37.88 11.04 6.34
N ALA A 268 38.17 10.82 7.63
CA ALA A 268 39.53 10.68 8.12
C ALA A 268 40.20 9.38 7.61
N ASP A 269 39.42 8.32 7.44
CA ASP A 269 39.89 7.04 6.88
C ASP A 269 40.44 7.19 5.45
N CYS A 270 40.01 8.19 4.68
CA CYS A 270 40.54 8.49 3.34
C CYS A 270 42.05 8.80 3.33
N VAL A 271 42.64 9.18 4.48
CA VAL A 271 44.07 9.45 4.62
C VAL A 271 44.89 8.16 4.67
N VAL A 272 44.32 7.07 5.18
CA VAL A 272 45.06 5.85 5.55
C VAL A 272 44.59 4.58 4.85
N LYS A 273 43.29 4.42 4.61
CA LYS A 273 42.70 3.20 4.04
C LYS A 273 42.72 3.26 2.51
N PRO A 274 42.94 2.14 1.82
CA PRO A 274 42.96 2.12 0.36
C PRO A 274 41.56 2.31 -0.24
N ALA A 275 41.48 3.02 -1.38
CA ALA A 275 40.24 3.24 -2.13
C ALA A 275 40.03 2.17 -3.23
N ASP A 276 38.79 1.70 -3.40
CA ASP A 276 38.37 0.75 -4.44
C ASP A 276 37.17 1.31 -5.20
N LEU A 277 37.45 2.00 -6.31
CA LEU A 277 36.43 2.64 -7.14
C LEU A 277 35.54 1.61 -7.86
N PRO A 278 36.06 0.50 -8.45
CA PRO A 278 35.22 -0.53 -9.02
C PRO A 278 34.18 -1.08 -8.06
N HIS A 279 34.55 -1.31 -6.80
CA HIS A 279 33.60 -1.73 -5.78
C HIS A 279 32.49 -0.71 -5.55
N ALA A 280 32.84 0.58 -5.42
CA ALA A 280 31.85 1.64 -5.24
C ALA A 280 30.90 1.75 -6.45
N LEU A 281 31.42 1.71 -7.68
CA LEU A 281 30.63 1.76 -8.91
C LEU A 281 29.68 0.57 -9.04
N LEU A 282 30.14 -0.64 -8.72
CA LEU A 282 29.33 -1.87 -8.79
C LEU A 282 28.29 -1.97 -7.68
N SER A 283 28.43 -1.21 -6.59
CA SER A 283 27.46 -1.17 -5.51
C SER A 283 26.23 -0.30 -5.81
N VAL A 284 26.27 0.52 -6.87
CA VAL A 284 25.15 1.36 -7.29
C VAL A 284 24.10 0.50 -8.02
N PRO A 285 22.80 0.58 -7.68
CA PRO A 285 21.75 -0.09 -8.44
C PRO A 285 21.63 0.50 -9.85
N LEU A 286 22.07 -0.27 -10.86
CA LEU A 286 22.11 0.17 -12.25
C LEU A 286 20.79 -0.11 -12.98
N THR A 287 20.36 0.85 -13.79
CA THR A 287 19.32 0.73 -14.83
C THR A 287 19.96 0.98 -16.19
N GLU A 288 19.33 0.56 -17.29
CA GLU A 288 19.84 0.84 -18.66
C GLU A 288 19.94 2.35 -18.97
N ARG A 289 19.22 3.17 -18.20
CA ARG A 289 19.21 4.63 -18.32
C ARG A 289 20.22 5.34 -17.42
N THR A 290 20.88 4.62 -16.51
CA THR A 290 21.78 5.22 -15.52
C THR A 290 22.92 5.99 -16.18
N LEU A 291 23.05 7.27 -15.83
CA LEU A 291 24.10 8.15 -16.29
C LEU A 291 24.93 8.64 -15.10
N PHE A 292 26.22 8.35 -15.13
CA PHE A 292 27.17 8.81 -14.13
C PHE A 292 27.69 10.21 -14.50
N VAL A 293 27.55 11.17 -13.61
CA VAL A 293 28.00 12.55 -13.82
C VAL A 293 29.24 12.80 -12.96
N ASP A 294 30.38 13.03 -13.61
CA ASP A 294 31.63 13.41 -12.94
C ASP A 294 31.51 14.86 -12.46
N MET A 295 31.44 15.03 -11.14
CA MET A 295 31.24 16.33 -10.49
C MET A 295 32.58 17.07 -10.27
N GLY A 296 33.69 16.59 -10.82
CA GLY A 296 34.98 17.28 -10.75
C GLY A 296 35.34 18.08 -11.99
N ILE A 297 36.52 18.70 -11.91
CA ILE A 297 37.08 19.57 -12.95
C ILE A 297 37.52 18.78 -14.21
N GLY A 298 37.83 17.49 -14.07
CA GLY A 298 38.25 16.61 -15.16
C GLY A 298 37.22 15.57 -15.55
N ASP A 299 37.64 14.55 -16.31
CA ASP A 299 36.81 13.41 -16.75
C ASP A 299 37.32 12.07 -16.20
N ASN A 300 38.11 12.10 -15.12
CA ASN A 300 38.82 10.92 -14.62
C ASN A 300 37.85 9.81 -14.18
N LEU A 301 36.78 10.14 -13.44
CA LEU A 301 35.80 9.14 -13.03
C LEU A 301 34.91 8.73 -14.20
N ALA A 302 34.56 9.67 -15.09
CA ALA A 302 33.82 9.34 -16.31
C ALA A 302 34.56 8.29 -17.18
N ARG A 303 35.89 8.40 -17.30
CA ARG A 303 36.73 7.38 -17.97
C ARG A 303 36.78 6.05 -17.20
N CYS A 304 36.77 6.09 -15.87
CA CYS A 304 36.74 4.87 -15.05
C CYS A 304 35.42 4.11 -15.19
N VAL A 305 34.28 4.81 -15.34
CA VAL A 305 32.98 4.18 -15.60
C VAL A 305 33.00 3.35 -16.87
N GLY A 306 33.45 3.92 -17.99
CA GLY A 306 33.48 3.22 -19.29
C GLY A 306 34.44 2.02 -19.34
N SER A 307 35.41 1.95 -18.43
CA SER A 307 36.35 0.83 -18.32
C SER A 307 35.98 -0.20 -17.27
N THR A 308 35.03 0.12 -16.38
CA THR A 308 34.62 -0.74 -15.26
C THR A 308 33.23 -1.34 -15.48
N LEU A 309 32.28 -0.55 -15.97
CA LEU A 309 30.90 -0.96 -16.21
C LEU A 309 30.69 -1.25 -17.69
N THR A 310 30.30 -2.47 -18.02
CA THR A 310 29.99 -2.85 -19.41
C THR A 310 28.78 -2.07 -19.90
N GLY A 311 28.96 -1.21 -20.92
CA GLY A 311 27.90 -0.32 -21.40
C GLY A 311 27.64 0.90 -20.50
N GLY A 312 28.50 1.16 -19.51
CA GLY A 312 28.36 2.29 -18.59
C GLY A 312 28.40 3.64 -19.32
N ARG A 313 27.43 4.51 -19.01
CA ARG A 313 27.32 5.84 -19.58
C ARG A 313 27.82 6.86 -18.55
N ALA A 314 28.71 7.75 -18.97
CA ALA A 314 29.20 8.81 -18.11
C ALA A 314 29.34 10.15 -18.83
N LEU A 315 29.26 11.22 -18.06
CA LEU A 315 29.35 12.60 -18.51
C LEU A 315 30.29 13.37 -17.58
N ALA A 316 31.18 14.19 -18.14
CA ALA A 316 32.01 15.14 -17.40
C ALA A 316 31.64 16.56 -17.84
N PRO A 317 30.75 17.27 -17.11
CA PRO A 317 30.21 18.56 -17.53
C PRO A 317 31.28 19.64 -17.71
N LEU A 318 32.26 19.74 -16.78
CA LEU A 318 33.29 20.79 -16.83
C LEU A 318 34.30 20.63 -17.98
N MET A 319 34.26 19.50 -18.71
CA MET A 319 35.05 19.25 -19.92
C MET A 319 34.30 19.62 -21.21
N LYS A 320 33.07 20.11 -21.11
CA LYS A 320 32.23 20.50 -22.25
C LYS A 320 32.39 21.98 -22.56
N SER A 321 32.26 22.33 -23.84
CA SER A 321 32.17 23.73 -24.27
C SER A 321 30.85 24.37 -23.79
N PRO A 322 30.77 25.71 -23.69
CA PRO A 322 29.52 26.39 -23.31
C PRO A 322 28.32 26.00 -24.17
N ALA A 323 28.52 25.77 -25.48
CA ALA A 323 27.47 25.35 -26.39
C ALA A 323 26.99 23.91 -26.13
N GLU A 324 27.92 23.00 -25.79
CA GLU A 324 27.59 21.63 -25.40
C GLU A 324 26.91 21.57 -24.02
N LEU A 325 27.30 22.45 -23.09
CA LEU A 325 26.63 22.61 -21.80
C LEU A 325 25.20 23.13 -21.98
N ALA A 326 25.00 24.15 -22.80
CA ALA A 326 23.66 24.66 -23.12
C ALA A 326 22.78 23.58 -23.76
N ALA A 327 23.32 22.79 -24.69
CA ALA A 327 22.61 21.67 -25.31
C ALA A 327 22.32 20.53 -24.31
N LEU A 328 23.27 20.22 -23.42
CA LEU A 328 23.09 19.26 -22.34
C LEU A 328 21.96 19.69 -21.40
N PHE A 329 21.97 20.94 -20.94
CA PHE A 329 20.93 21.49 -20.06
C PHE A 329 19.57 21.60 -20.76
N ALA A 330 19.53 21.87 -22.07
CA ALA A 330 18.30 21.88 -22.85
C ALA A 330 17.69 20.48 -23.08
N GLY A 331 18.51 19.42 -23.10
CA GLY A 331 18.07 18.02 -23.24
C GLY A 331 17.64 17.36 -21.93
N LEU A 332 17.96 17.98 -20.79
CA LEU A 332 17.49 17.57 -19.47
C LEU A 332 16.14 18.25 -19.21
N VAL A 333 15.05 17.55 -19.52
CA VAL A 333 13.69 18.08 -19.30
C VAL A 333 13.48 18.33 -17.81
N PRO A 334 13.22 19.58 -17.37
CA PRO A 334 12.82 19.84 -16.00
C PRO A 334 11.46 19.17 -15.76
N SER A 335 11.33 18.39 -14.69
CA SER A 335 10.01 18.05 -14.18
C SER A 335 9.30 19.35 -13.82
N GLY A 336 8.16 19.62 -14.48
CA GLY A 336 7.26 20.66 -14.05
C GLY A 336 6.90 20.46 -12.57
N ASP A 337 7.05 21.55 -11.81
CA ASP A 337 6.68 21.73 -10.40
C ASP A 337 7.03 20.58 -9.45
N HIS A 338 8.30 20.55 -9.04
CA HIS A 338 8.61 20.38 -7.63
C HIS A 338 9.20 21.69 -7.12
N ASP A 339 8.43 22.35 -6.26
CA ASP A 339 8.80 23.54 -5.49
C ASP A 339 10.16 23.38 -4.79
N GLU A 340 10.67 24.49 -4.27
CA GLU A 340 11.56 24.57 -3.11
C GLU A 340 11.33 23.42 -2.10
N PRO A 341 12.25 23.11 -1.17
CA PRO A 341 11.89 22.30 -0.01
C PRO A 341 10.83 23.06 0.82
N ALA A 342 9.58 23.02 0.37
CA ALA A 342 8.48 22.75 1.25
C ALA A 342 8.94 21.54 2.04
N SER A 343 9.05 21.73 3.35
CA SER A 343 8.95 20.65 4.32
C SER A 343 8.18 19.48 3.70
N GLU A 344 8.70 18.25 3.78
CA GLU A 344 7.85 17.06 3.59
C GLU A 344 6.48 17.41 4.17
N PRO A 345 5.38 17.30 3.40
CA PRO A 345 4.07 17.52 3.98
C PRO A 345 4.06 16.68 5.25
N PRO A 346 3.82 17.28 6.43
CA PRO A 346 3.91 16.56 7.70
C PRO A 346 3.19 15.23 7.51
N ALA A 347 3.68 14.11 8.06
CA ALA A 347 3.07 12.79 7.83
C ALA A 347 1.52 12.80 7.83
N GLY A 348 0.90 13.68 8.61
CA GLY A 348 -0.52 14.03 8.57
C GLY A 348 -1.10 14.44 7.20
N ALA A 349 -0.47 15.32 6.41
CA ALA A 349 -0.96 15.72 5.09
C ALA A 349 -0.90 14.56 4.06
N LEU A 350 0.09 13.68 4.17
CA LEU A 350 0.14 12.46 3.36
C LEU A 350 -0.97 11.46 3.76
N VAL A 351 -1.23 11.32 5.07
CA VAL A 351 -2.36 10.56 5.62
C VAL A 351 -3.70 11.10 5.10
N GLU A 352 -3.92 12.42 5.14
CA GLU A 352 -5.16 13.03 4.64
C GLU A 352 -5.37 12.81 3.14
N HIS A 353 -4.31 12.88 2.33
CA HIS A 353 -4.43 12.56 0.90
C HIS A 353 -4.77 11.08 0.66
N LEU A 354 -4.17 10.13 1.40
CA LEU A 354 -4.54 8.71 1.29
C LEU A 354 -5.97 8.43 1.77
N LYS A 355 -6.43 9.16 2.80
CA LYS A 355 -7.82 9.08 3.27
C LYS A 355 -8.80 9.41 2.15
N THR A 356 -8.51 10.35 1.24
CA THR A 356 -9.44 10.65 0.13
C THR A 356 -9.83 9.43 -0.71
N ALA A 357 -8.89 8.50 -0.95
CA ALA A 357 -9.15 7.25 -1.66
C ALA A 357 -9.84 6.20 -0.80
N LEU A 358 -9.49 6.12 0.50
CA LEU A 358 -10.00 5.13 1.44
C LEU A 358 -11.37 5.46 2.01
N PHE A 359 -11.70 6.74 2.10
CA PHE A 359 -12.90 7.22 2.79
C PHE A 359 -14.13 7.29 1.88
N GLY A 360 -13.91 7.20 0.57
CA GLY A 360 -14.99 6.96 -0.38
C GLY A 360 -16.04 8.09 -0.39
N PRO A 361 -17.34 7.75 -0.45
CA PRO A 361 -18.42 8.74 -0.40
C PRO A 361 -18.85 9.15 1.00
N VAL A 362 -18.30 8.55 2.06
CA VAL A 362 -18.76 8.77 3.43
C VAL A 362 -18.20 10.10 3.96
N PRO A 363 -19.05 11.06 4.36
CA PRO A 363 -18.59 12.34 4.90
C PRO A 363 -17.75 12.18 6.17
N ALA A 364 -16.75 13.06 6.35
CA ALA A 364 -15.92 13.07 7.55
C ALA A 364 -16.76 13.25 8.83
N SER A 365 -17.73 14.16 8.81
CA SER A 365 -18.66 14.42 9.93
C SER A 365 -19.46 13.17 10.33
N SER A 366 -19.92 12.38 9.35
CA SER A 366 -20.64 11.13 9.59
C SER A 366 -19.75 10.09 10.29
N ARG A 367 -18.47 9.99 9.89
CA ARG A 367 -17.49 9.12 10.56
C ARG A 367 -17.16 9.61 11.97
N GLU A 368 -16.93 10.91 12.14
CA GLU A 368 -16.63 11.50 13.45
C GLU A 368 -17.79 11.26 14.43
N LEU A 369 -19.03 11.43 13.98
CA LEU A 369 -20.21 11.11 14.77
C LEU A 369 -20.24 9.62 15.15
N ALA A 370 -20.13 8.72 14.18
CA ALA A 370 -20.12 7.27 14.45
C ALA A 370 -19.01 6.86 15.44
N ALA A 371 -17.79 7.38 15.22
CA ALA A 371 -16.63 7.16 16.08
C ALA A 371 -16.90 7.66 17.51
N SER A 372 -17.45 8.87 17.66
CA SER A 372 -17.70 9.48 18.97
C SER A 372 -18.73 8.69 19.79
N VAL A 373 -19.79 8.21 19.15
CA VAL A 373 -20.85 7.42 19.81
C VAL A 373 -20.31 6.06 20.23
N LEU A 374 -19.62 5.37 19.32
CA LEU A 374 -19.13 4.00 19.54
C LEU A 374 -17.84 3.94 20.39
N ALA A 375 -17.22 5.08 20.69
CA ALA A 375 -16.13 5.16 21.66
C ALA A 375 -16.60 5.09 23.13
N ALA A 376 -17.91 5.19 23.39
CA ALA A 376 -18.44 5.16 24.76
C ALA A 376 -18.23 3.80 25.44
N ASP A 377 -18.06 3.81 26.77
CA ASP A 377 -17.77 2.61 27.56
C ASP A 377 -18.81 1.48 27.41
N ALA A 378 -20.06 1.84 27.09
CA ALA A 378 -21.14 0.88 26.85
C ALA A 378 -20.90 -0.04 25.63
N PHE A 379 -20.05 0.37 24.69
CA PHE A 379 -19.69 -0.37 23.48
C PHE A 379 -18.33 -1.09 23.60
N ARG A 380 -17.68 -1.04 24.76
CA ARG A 380 -16.45 -1.81 24.98
C ARG A 380 -16.72 -3.30 24.81
N HIS A 381 -15.78 -3.99 24.18
CA HIS A 381 -15.89 -5.44 24.05
C HIS A 381 -15.89 -6.11 25.41
N ARG A 382 -16.79 -7.09 25.56
CA ARG A 382 -16.98 -7.82 26.80
C ARG A 382 -16.42 -9.22 26.66
N ILE A 383 -15.57 -9.60 27.60
CA ILE A 383 -14.91 -10.92 27.64
C ILE A 383 -15.47 -11.70 28.83
N GLY A 384 -15.81 -12.96 28.61
CA GLY A 384 -16.20 -13.90 29.67
C GLY A 384 -17.64 -13.79 30.15
N GLU A 385 -18.52 -13.11 29.41
CA GLU A 385 -19.97 -13.19 29.62
C GLU A 385 -20.50 -14.55 29.17
N ASP A 386 -21.59 -15.01 29.79
CA ASP A 386 -22.34 -16.15 29.26
C ASP A 386 -23.02 -15.78 27.93
N THR A 387 -23.28 -16.81 27.13
CA THR A 387 -23.75 -16.65 25.76
C THR A 387 -25.10 -15.92 25.66
N LEU A 388 -26.05 -16.16 26.57
CA LEU A 388 -27.36 -15.51 26.55
C LEU A 388 -27.25 -14.02 26.95
N ALA A 389 -26.42 -13.71 27.93
CA ALA A 389 -26.11 -12.34 28.32
C ALA A 389 -25.48 -11.56 27.15
N LEU A 390 -24.55 -12.19 26.42
CA LEU A 390 -23.92 -11.59 25.25
C LEU A 390 -24.94 -11.27 24.14
N HIS A 391 -25.85 -12.19 23.84
CA HIS A 391 -26.92 -11.99 22.85
C HIS A 391 -27.87 -10.85 23.24
N ARG A 392 -28.34 -10.81 24.51
CA ARG A 392 -29.17 -9.70 25.02
C ARG A 392 -28.42 -8.37 24.96
N GLY A 393 -27.14 -8.39 25.34
CA GLY A 393 -26.26 -7.22 25.32
C GLY A 393 -26.10 -6.59 23.93
N SER A 394 -26.15 -7.38 22.85
CA SER A 394 -26.14 -6.85 21.48
C SER A 394 -27.36 -5.99 21.18
N TYR A 395 -28.55 -6.39 21.64
CA TYR A 395 -29.77 -5.60 21.48
C TYR A 395 -29.79 -4.36 22.37
N GLU A 396 -29.27 -4.45 23.61
CA GLU A 396 -29.10 -3.27 24.48
C GLU A 396 -28.20 -2.23 23.81
N ARG A 397 -27.05 -2.66 23.28
CA ARG A 397 -26.12 -1.79 22.55
C ARG A 397 -26.74 -1.22 21.28
N LEU A 398 -27.53 -2.00 20.54
CA LEU A 398 -28.29 -1.48 19.40
C LEU A 398 -29.23 -0.34 19.85
N ARG A 399 -30.03 -0.52 20.91
CA ARG A 399 -30.93 0.55 21.41
C ARG A 399 -30.18 1.79 21.87
N LEU A 400 -29.05 1.62 22.56
CA LEU A 400 -28.18 2.74 22.95
C LEU A 400 -27.66 3.50 21.73
N LEU A 401 -27.21 2.78 20.70
CA LEU A 401 -26.77 3.37 19.44
C LEU A 401 -27.90 4.18 18.79
N LEU A 402 -29.11 3.61 18.64
CA LEU A 402 -30.25 4.31 18.01
C LEU A 402 -30.74 5.52 18.81
N THR A 403 -30.57 5.51 20.12
CA THR A 403 -30.92 6.65 20.99
C THR A 403 -29.95 7.82 20.79
N ALA A 404 -28.67 7.52 20.56
CA ALA A 404 -27.62 8.53 20.38
C ALA A 404 -27.58 9.15 18.97
N LEU A 405 -28.33 8.58 18.01
CA LEU A 405 -28.28 8.96 16.61
C LEU A 405 -29.44 9.88 16.19
N PRO A 406 -29.26 10.69 15.12
CA PRO A 406 -30.35 11.43 14.52
C PRO A 406 -31.43 10.48 13.99
N LYS A 407 -32.68 10.96 13.97
CA LYS A 407 -33.82 10.20 13.42
C LYS A 407 -33.76 10.15 11.89
N ASN A 408 -34.44 9.16 11.30
CA ASN A 408 -34.53 8.95 9.84
C ASN A 408 -33.16 8.76 9.15
N LEU A 409 -32.33 7.84 9.65
CA LEU A 409 -30.97 7.61 9.12
C LEU A 409 -30.89 7.32 7.62
N PHE A 410 -31.96 6.78 7.01
CA PHE A 410 -31.97 6.55 5.57
C PHE A 410 -31.96 7.83 4.72
N SER A 411 -32.27 9.00 5.29
CA SER A 411 -32.02 10.28 4.58
C SER A 411 -30.57 10.74 4.65
N ASP A 412 -29.71 10.04 5.40
CA ASP A 412 -28.27 10.26 5.46
C ASP A 412 -27.55 8.93 5.19
N PRO A 413 -27.46 8.50 3.91
CA PRO A 413 -26.81 7.26 3.56
C PRO A 413 -25.31 7.27 3.89
N GLY A 414 -24.68 8.45 3.98
CA GLY A 414 -23.30 8.60 4.44
C GLY A 414 -23.14 8.15 5.90
N LEU A 415 -24.00 8.62 6.80
CA LEU A 415 -24.03 8.18 8.19
C LEU A 415 -24.40 6.71 8.34
N LEU A 416 -25.34 6.19 7.54
CA LEU A 416 -25.69 4.77 7.56
C LEU A 416 -24.48 3.87 7.23
N LEU A 417 -23.68 4.25 6.22
CA LEU A 417 -22.46 3.53 5.88
C LEU A 417 -21.34 3.72 6.91
N ALA A 418 -21.20 4.92 7.49
CA ALA A 418 -20.26 5.14 8.59
C ALA A 418 -20.58 4.24 9.79
N LEU A 419 -21.86 4.07 10.13
CA LEU A 419 -22.29 3.18 11.21
C LEU A 419 -22.03 1.71 10.89
N ALA A 420 -22.25 1.28 9.65
CA ALA A 420 -21.88 -0.08 9.21
C ALA A 420 -20.37 -0.33 9.35
N GLU A 421 -19.54 0.62 8.92
CA GLU A 421 -18.08 0.60 9.08
C GLU A 421 -17.66 0.46 10.55
N TRP A 422 -18.14 1.37 11.41
CA TRP A 422 -17.69 1.44 12.79
C TRP A 422 -18.25 0.33 13.69
N THR A 423 -19.49 -0.10 13.48
CA THR A 423 -20.03 -1.25 14.21
C THR A 423 -19.25 -2.52 13.88
N GLY A 424 -18.84 -2.73 12.62
CA GLY A 424 -18.01 -3.88 12.24
C GLY A 424 -16.67 -3.93 12.98
N VAL A 425 -16.02 -2.78 13.16
CA VAL A 425 -14.73 -2.67 13.87
C VAL A 425 -14.88 -2.86 15.38
N VAL A 426 -15.91 -2.25 15.98
CA VAL A 426 -16.08 -2.23 17.44
C VAL A 426 -16.71 -3.52 17.97
N ASP A 427 -17.73 -4.04 17.29
CA ASP A 427 -18.47 -5.23 17.71
C ASP A 427 -19.24 -5.88 16.54
N VAL A 428 -18.75 -7.04 16.09
CA VAL A 428 -19.31 -7.76 14.94
C VAL A 428 -20.77 -8.20 15.16
N SER A 429 -21.17 -8.49 16.39
CA SER A 429 -22.55 -8.89 16.71
C SER A 429 -23.51 -7.69 16.64
N LEU A 430 -23.06 -6.52 17.09
CA LEU A 430 -23.78 -5.26 16.88
C LEU A 430 -23.88 -4.90 15.40
N CYS A 431 -22.82 -5.15 14.62
CA CYS A 431 -22.83 -4.95 13.17
C CYS A 431 -23.91 -5.80 12.48
N ILE A 432 -24.04 -7.08 12.85
CA ILE A 432 -25.10 -7.95 12.35
C ILE A 432 -26.48 -7.44 12.78
N ALA A 433 -26.67 -7.11 14.06
CA ALA A 433 -27.94 -6.58 14.57
C ALA A 433 -28.36 -5.30 13.84
N PHE A 434 -27.41 -4.37 13.64
CA PHE A 434 -27.63 -3.12 12.92
C PHE A 434 -27.97 -3.35 11.45
N SER A 435 -27.27 -4.28 10.78
CA SER A 435 -27.51 -4.63 9.38
C SER A 435 -28.88 -5.28 9.17
N ILE A 436 -29.35 -6.11 10.11
CA ILE A 436 -30.71 -6.68 10.08
C ILE A 436 -31.75 -5.58 10.34
N GLN A 437 -31.52 -4.71 11.33
CA GLN A 437 -32.42 -3.61 11.65
C GLN A 437 -32.61 -2.66 10.46
N TYR A 438 -31.53 -2.08 9.95
CA TYR A 438 -31.57 -1.06 8.92
C TYR A 438 -31.54 -1.62 7.51
N GLY A 439 -30.57 -2.48 7.20
CA GLY A 439 -30.38 -2.99 5.84
C GLY A 439 -31.52 -3.91 5.39
N LEU A 440 -31.99 -4.81 6.25
CA LEU A 440 -33.09 -5.73 5.90
C LEU A 440 -34.46 -5.16 6.24
N CYS A 441 -34.78 -4.99 7.52
CA CYS A 441 -36.16 -4.76 7.92
C CYS A 441 -36.63 -3.34 7.60
N ILE A 442 -35.96 -2.30 8.09
CA ILE A 442 -36.34 -0.92 7.78
C ILE A 442 -36.20 -0.66 6.27
N GLY A 443 -35.15 -1.15 5.61
CA GLY A 443 -34.98 -1.05 4.15
C GLY A 443 -36.18 -1.63 3.39
N THR A 444 -36.60 -2.85 3.73
CA THR A 444 -37.81 -3.48 3.15
C THR A 444 -39.06 -2.65 3.40
N ILE A 445 -39.26 -2.19 4.64
CA ILE A 445 -40.46 -1.44 5.00
C ILE A 445 -40.50 -0.11 4.23
N ARG A 446 -39.39 0.63 4.14
CA ARG A 446 -39.35 1.90 3.41
C ARG A 446 -39.70 1.77 1.93
N GLU A 447 -39.30 0.66 1.32
CA GLU A 447 -39.65 0.40 -0.09
C GLU A 447 -41.16 0.21 -0.28
N PHE A 448 -41.84 -0.40 0.70
CA PHE A 448 -43.22 -0.85 0.56
C PHE A 448 -44.25 -0.14 1.45
N GLU A 449 -43.84 0.84 2.27
CA GLU A 449 -44.73 1.48 3.24
C GLU A 449 -45.66 2.54 2.64
N GLN A 450 -45.51 2.91 1.36
CA GLN A 450 -46.27 4.00 0.76
C GLN A 450 -47.78 3.74 0.88
N GLY A 451 -48.48 4.59 1.65
CA GLY A 451 -49.92 4.47 1.89
C GLY A 451 -50.31 3.38 2.91
N ASN A 452 -49.35 2.79 3.65
CA ASN A 452 -49.57 1.78 4.66
C ASN A 452 -49.22 2.29 6.08
N PRO A 453 -50.22 2.70 6.89
CA PRO A 453 -50.00 3.24 8.23
C PRO A 453 -49.32 2.27 9.20
N LEU A 454 -49.66 0.97 9.13
CA LEU A 454 -49.07 -0.05 10.01
C LEU A 454 -47.57 -0.21 9.73
N ALA A 455 -47.20 -0.22 8.44
CA ALA A 455 -45.80 -0.26 8.02
C ALA A 455 -45.02 0.95 8.52
N THR A 456 -45.61 2.15 8.40
CA THR A 456 -45.01 3.39 8.91
C THR A 456 -44.82 3.35 10.43
N GLU A 457 -45.84 2.92 11.17
CA GLU A 457 -45.78 2.78 12.63
C GLU A 457 -44.67 1.80 13.07
N MET A 458 -44.64 0.62 12.47
CA MET A 458 -43.62 -0.41 12.77
C MET A 458 -42.21 0.07 12.42
N ARG A 459 -42.03 0.77 11.29
CA ARG A 459 -40.74 1.39 10.96
C ARG A 459 -40.31 2.38 12.03
N LEU A 460 -41.19 3.27 12.47
CA LEU A 460 -40.86 4.28 13.48
C LEU A 460 -40.49 3.64 14.84
N ALA A 461 -41.15 2.54 15.21
CA ALA A 461 -40.80 1.76 16.41
C ALA A 461 -39.41 1.10 16.29
N LEU A 462 -39.02 0.67 15.09
CA LEU A 462 -37.67 0.15 14.82
C LEU A 462 -36.62 1.27 14.83
N GLU A 463 -36.90 2.43 14.23
CA GLU A 463 -35.98 3.57 14.21
C GLU A 463 -35.80 4.23 15.59
N SER A 464 -36.79 4.13 16.47
CA SER A 464 -36.71 4.64 17.84
C SER A 464 -35.92 3.73 18.78
N GLY A 465 -35.75 2.44 18.41
CA GLY A 465 -35.20 1.40 19.28
C GLY A 465 -36.19 0.84 20.30
N GLU A 466 -37.46 1.25 20.25
CA GLU A 466 -38.54 0.65 21.05
C GLU A 466 -38.61 -0.86 20.79
N LYS A 467 -38.55 -1.23 19.51
CA LYS A 467 -38.54 -2.62 19.05
C LYS A 467 -37.28 -2.90 18.23
N VAL A 468 -36.84 -4.15 18.30
CA VAL A 468 -35.77 -4.68 17.42
C VAL A 468 -36.38 -5.55 16.34
N SER A 469 -35.64 -5.86 15.28
CA SER A 469 -36.20 -6.55 14.13
C SER A 469 -35.70 -7.98 13.96
N ALA A 470 -36.45 -8.77 13.21
CA ALA A 470 -36.01 -10.05 12.65
C ALA A 470 -36.48 -10.18 11.19
N TYR A 471 -35.57 -10.47 10.27
CA TYR A 471 -35.91 -10.69 8.86
C TYR A 471 -35.99 -12.19 8.58
N MET A 472 -37.09 -12.66 7.99
CA MET A 472 -37.40 -14.09 7.88
C MET A 472 -37.75 -14.49 6.46
N ILE A 473 -36.75 -14.95 5.72
CA ILE A 473 -36.94 -15.55 4.40
C ILE A 473 -36.44 -16.99 4.34
N THR A 474 -35.27 -17.25 4.94
CA THR A 474 -34.64 -18.56 4.98
C THR A 474 -35.47 -19.56 5.77
N GLU A 475 -35.72 -20.72 5.18
CA GLU A 475 -36.38 -21.88 5.79
C GLU A 475 -35.39 -23.04 5.90
N ILE A 476 -35.42 -23.77 7.02
CA ILE A 476 -34.35 -24.73 7.36
C ILE A 476 -34.35 -26.00 6.49
N GLY A 477 -35.48 -26.34 5.88
CA GLY A 477 -35.66 -27.62 5.18
C GLY A 477 -35.11 -27.67 3.75
N GLY A 478 -34.70 -26.55 3.16
CA GLY A 478 -34.21 -26.53 1.78
C GLY A 478 -33.25 -25.38 1.49
N GLY A 479 -32.18 -25.67 0.74
CA GLY A 479 -31.34 -24.62 0.17
C GLY A 479 -32.12 -23.77 -0.83
N ASN A 480 -31.75 -22.50 -0.96
CA ASN A 480 -32.45 -21.54 -1.82
C ASN A 480 -33.97 -21.41 -1.55
N SER A 481 -34.39 -21.63 -0.30
CA SER A 481 -35.80 -21.59 0.13
C SER A 481 -36.52 -20.28 -0.21
N GLN A 482 -35.79 -19.18 -0.40
CA GLN A 482 -36.31 -17.89 -0.84
C GLN A 482 -37.05 -17.96 -2.19
N ILE A 483 -36.70 -18.91 -3.06
CA ILE A 483 -37.38 -19.12 -4.35
C ILE A 483 -38.65 -19.96 -4.17
N ALA A 484 -38.61 -20.91 -3.25
CA ALA A 484 -39.66 -21.91 -3.03
C ALA A 484 -40.16 -21.89 -1.58
N THR A 485 -40.45 -20.69 -1.07
CA THR A 485 -40.90 -20.49 0.32
C THR A 485 -42.19 -21.26 0.55
N ARG A 486 -42.25 -22.02 1.64
CA ARG A 486 -43.40 -22.87 1.97
C ARG A 486 -44.23 -22.35 3.14
N THR A 487 -43.72 -21.39 3.92
CA THR A 487 -44.57 -20.61 4.83
C THR A 487 -45.64 -19.89 3.98
N GLU A 488 -46.91 -20.10 4.29
CA GLU A 488 -48.04 -19.57 3.50
C GLU A 488 -48.74 -18.43 4.24
N ALA A 489 -49.22 -17.45 3.49
CA ALA A 489 -50.17 -16.44 3.94
C ALA A 489 -51.44 -16.55 3.10
N VAL A 490 -52.50 -17.14 3.65
CA VAL A 490 -53.76 -17.38 2.93
C VAL A 490 -54.72 -16.21 3.17
N PHE A 491 -55.20 -15.58 2.10
CA PHE A 491 -56.19 -14.50 2.18
C PHE A 491 -57.59 -15.04 2.49
N ASP A 492 -58.18 -14.59 3.59
CA ASP A 492 -59.57 -14.85 3.98
C ASP A 492 -60.46 -13.75 3.41
N SER A 493 -61.27 -14.07 2.39
CA SER A 493 -62.13 -13.10 1.72
C SER A 493 -63.27 -12.57 2.61
N VAL A 494 -63.64 -13.28 3.68
CA VAL A 494 -64.74 -12.90 4.57
C VAL A 494 -64.29 -11.83 5.54
N THR A 495 -63.16 -12.04 6.22
CA THR A 495 -62.62 -11.07 7.18
C THR A 495 -61.68 -10.06 6.55
N ARG A 496 -61.25 -10.30 5.30
CA ARG A 496 -60.19 -9.55 4.59
C ARG A 496 -58.86 -9.53 5.36
N GLU A 497 -58.54 -10.64 6.00
CA GLU A 497 -57.30 -10.87 6.72
C GLU A 497 -56.42 -11.90 6.00
N PHE A 498 -55.18 -12.05 6.45
CA PHE A 498 -54.32 -13.15 6.06
C PHE A 498 -54.16 -14.13 7.23
N VAL A 499 -54.06 -15.42 6.91
CA VAL A 499 -53.72 -16.47 7.87
C VAL A 499 -52.31 -16.98 7.54
N LEU A 500 -51.35 -16.64 8.39
CA LEU A 500 -49.95 -17.02 8.25
C LEU A 500 -49.69 -18.37 8.93
N HIS A 501 -49.11 -19.32 8.20
CA HIS A 501 -48.86 -20.68 8.68
C HIS A 501 -47.56 -21.29 8.15
N THR A 502 -46.87 -21.99 9.04
CA THR A 502 -45.70 -22.83 8.73
C THR A 502 -46.15 -24.30 8.65
N PRO A 503 -46.20 -24.91 7.45
CA PRO A 503 -46.87 -26.21 7.24
C PRO A 503 -46.17 -27.41 7.88
N ASP A 504 -44.83 -27.38 7.99
CA ASP A 504 -44.06 -28.43 8.66
C ASP A 504 -42.69 -27.90 9.11
N SER A 505 -41.91 -28.74 9.80
CA SER A 505 -40.60 -28.37 10.35
C SER A 505 -39.58 -27.88 9.30
N GLY A 506 -39.69 -28.32 8.04
CA GLY A 506 -38.84 -27.83 6.96
C GLY A 506 -39.12 -26.39 6.55
N ALA A 507 -40.32 -25.86 6.84
CA ALA A 507 -40.68 -24.47 6.59
C ALA A 507 -40.37 -23.54 7.77
N LEU A 508 -39.81 -24.05 8.88
CA LEU A 508 -39.40 -23.20 10.00
C LEU A 508 -38.36 -22.18 9.52
N LYS A 509 -38.61 -20.91 9.85
CA LYS A 509 -37.70 -19.81 9.54
C LYS A 509 -36.45 -19.91 10.38
N PHE A 510 -35.28 -19.59 9.83
CA PHE A 510 -34.01 -19.56 10.54
C PHE A 510 -33.42 -18.14 10.54
N THR A 511 -33.38 -17.49 11.71
CA THR A 511 -32.99 -16.06 11.84
C THR A 511 -32.75 -15.66 13.31
N ASN A 512 -32.58 -14.38 13.61
CA ASN A 512 -32.26 -13.83 14.93
C ASN A 512 -33.47 -13.80 15.90
N VAL A 513 -33.93 -14.98 16.31
CA VAL A 513 -35.12 -15.18 17.16
C VAL A 513 -34.84 -15.93 18.46
N GLY A 514 -33.58 -16.26 18.74
CA GLY A 514 -33.19 -17.04 19.91
C GLY A 514 -33.49 -16.35 21.24
N ILE A 515 -33.52 -15.01 21.28
CA ILE A 515 -33.96 -14.25 22.45
C ILE A 515 -35.45 -13.87 22.29
N GLY A 516 -36.32 -14.67 22.90
CA GLY A 516 -37.78 -14.53 22.80
C GLY A 516 -38.42 -13.51 23.74
N ASP A 517 -37.67 -12.92 24.67
CA ASP A 517 -38.16 -11.93 25.66
C ASP A 517 -37.85 -10.47 25.27
N GLN A 518 -37.67 -10.23 23.96
CA GLN A 518 -37.50 -8.90 23.39
C GLN A 518 -38.74 -8.52 22.59
N ALA A 519 -39.15 -7.25 22.66
CA ALA A 519 -40.11 -6.71 21.71
C ALA A 519 -39.50 -6.74 20.30
N LYS A 520 -40.00 -7.65 19.46
CA LYS A 520 -39.49 -7.87 18.09
C LYS A 520 -40.58 -7.72 17.05
N ILE A 521 -40.27 -6.97 15.99
CA ILE A 521 -41.03 -6.94 14.73
C ILE A 521 -40.40 -7.92 13.75
N GLY A 522 -41.20 -8.81 13.18
CA GLY A 522 -40.81 -9.69 12.09
C GLY A 522 -41.19 -9.12 10.73
N VAL A 523 -40.26 -9.16 9.78
CA VAL A 523 -40.56 -9.09 8.34
C VAL A 523 -40.52 -10.51 7.80
N VAL A 524 -41.68 -11.11 7.57
CA VAL A 524 -41.83 -12.52 7.20
C VAL A 524 -42.16 -12.64 5.71
N CYS A 525 -41.23 -13.20 4.94
CA CYS A 525 -41.50 -13.57 3.56
C CYS A 525 -42.28 -14.88 3.52
N ALA A 526 -43.48 -14.84 2.96
CA ALA A 526 -44.41 -15.97 2.86
C ALA A 526 -45.05 -16.02 1.47
N ARG A 527 -45.45 -17.22 1.05
CA ARG A 527 -46.18 -17.46 -0.19
C ARG A 527 -47.63 -17.04 -0.02
N LEU A 528 -48.05 -16.00 -0.74
CA LEU A 528 -49.41 -15.49 -0.70
C LEU A 528 -50.34 -16.42 -1.51
N ARG A 529 -51.47 -16.81 -0.90
CA ARG A 529 -52.53 -17.58 -1.58
C ARG A 529 -53.85 -16.85 -1.52
N VAL A 530 -54.54 -16.75 -2.66
CA VAL A 530 -55.87 -16.14 -2.79
C VAL A 530 -56.80 -17.15 -3.46
N GLY A 531 -57.67 -17.77 -2.67
CA GLY A 531 -58.37 -19.00 -3.09
C GLY A 531 -57.36 -20.09 -3.45
N ASP A 532 -57.52 -20.71 -4.62
CA ASP A 532 -56.58 -21.72 -5.12
C ASP A 532 -55.34 -21.12 -5.81
N LYS A 533 -55.31 -19.80 -6.04
CA LYS A 533 -54.23 -19.13 -6.77
C LYS A 533 -53.02 -18.91 -5.86
N ASP A 534 -51.86 -19.37 -6.33
CA ASP A 534 -50.56 -18.97 -5.80
C ASP A 534 -50.15 -17.62 -6.38
N CYS A 535 -49.98 -16.64 -5.52
CA CYS A 535 -49.63 -15.27 -5.89
C CYS A 535 -48.14 -14.98 -5.72
N GLY A 536 -47.31 -15.95 -5.38
CA GLY A 536 -45.86 -15.79 -5.17
C GLY A 536 -45.51 -15.29 -3.76
N VAL A 537 -44.23 -14.98 -3.55
CA VAL A 537 -43.68 -14.63 -2.23
C VAL A 537 -43.82 -13.13 -1.99
N PHE A 538 -44.34 -12.75 -0.81
CA PHE A 538 -44.45 -11.37 -0.35
C PHE A 538 -43.96 -11.20 1.08
N PRO A 539 -43.49 -10.02 1.48
CA PRO A 539 -43.21 -9.70 2.87
C PRO A 539 -44.50 -9.35 3.64
N PHE A 540 -44.58 -9.84 4.87
CA PHE A 540 -45.63 -9.51 5.85
C PHE A 540 -44.97 -8.99 7.13
N ILE A 541 -45.57 -7.97 7.75
CA ILE A 541 -45.06 -7.36 8.98
C ILE A 541 -45.97 -7.66 10.17
N LEU A 542 -45.37 -8.06 11.29
CA LEU A 542 -46.07 -8.36 12.53
C LEU A 542 -45.14 -8.25 13.75
N ASP A 543 -45.72 -8.06 14.93
CA ASP A 543 -45.01 -8.33 16.18
C ASP A 543 -44.89 -9.84 16.39
N ILE A 544 -43.67 -10.34 16.60
CA ILE A 544 -43.40 -11.78 16.81
C ILE A 544 -43.18 -12.11 18.28
N SER A 545 -42.71 -11.15 19.08
CA SER A 545 -42.53 -11.29 20.53
C SER A 545 -42.61 -9.94 21.23
N ASP A 546 -42.86 -9.97 22.54
CA ASP A 546 -42.77 -8.84 23.46
C ASP A 546 -41.88 -9.20 24.67
N HIS A 547 -41.87 -8.37 25.70
CA HIS A 547 -41.07 -8.59 26.91
C HIS A 547 -41.48 -9.81 27.73
N THR A 548 -42.63 -10.43 27.42
CA THR A 548 -43.16 -11.61 28.10
C THR A 548 -42.97 -12.90 27.31
N GLY A 549 -42.63 -12.80 26.02
CA GLY A 549 -42.38 -13.95 25.16
C GLY A 549 -42.95 -13.81 23.74
N PRO A 550 -42.99 -14.92 22.98
CA PRO A 550 -43.62 -14.96 21.65
C PRO A 550 -45.11 -14.60 21.67
N ARG A 551 -45.59 -13.96 20.60
CA ARG A 551 -47.01 -13.61 20.43
C ARG A 551 -47.86 -14.86 20.16
N PRO A 552 -49.18 -14.83 20.40
CA PRO A 552 -50.05 -15.99 20.15
C PRO A 552 -49.90 -16.56 18.74
N GLY A 553 -49.70 -17.88 18.65
CA GLY A 553 -49.46 -18.60 17.39
C GLY A 553 -48.03 -18.49 16.84
N VAL A 554 -47.16 -17.68 17.45
CA VAL A 554 -45.73 -17.60 17.11
C VAL A 554 -44.93 -18.53 18.01
N ARG A 555 -44.06 -19.35 17.40
CA ARG A 555 -43.10 -20.21 18.10
C ARG A 555 -41.68 -19.74 17.81
N MET A 556 -40.83 -19.69 18.83
CA MET A 556 -39.42 -19.31 18.74
C MET A 556 -38.59 -20.33 19.52
N SER A 557 -37.48 -20.80 18.96
CA SER A 557 -36.55 -21.69 19.67
C SER A 557 -35.57 -20.91 20.55
N LEU A 558 -34.85 -21.62 21.41
CA LEU A 558 -33.62 -21.11 22.01
C LEU A 558 -32.55 -20.84 20.93
N PRO A 559 -31.52 -20.02 21.23
CA PRO A 559 -30.44 -19.76 20.30
C PRO A 559 -29.66 -21.04 19.94
N THR A 560 -29.20 -21.11 18.69
CA THR A 560 -28.16 -22.03 18.24
C THR A 560 -26.90 -21.23 17.91
N GLU A 561 -25.76 -21.71 18.38
CA GLU A 561 -24.54 -20.91 18.37
C GLU A 561 -23.78 -20.99 17.05
N ILE A 562 -23.37 -19.82 16.55
CA ILE A 562 -22.33 -19.67 15.54
C ILE A 562 -21.15 -19.01 16.23
N ALA A 563 -20.22 -19.82 16.75
CA ALA A 563 -19.17 -19.36 17.67
C ALA A 563 -18.26 -18.26 17.09
N LEU A 564 -18.09 -18.20 15.77
CA LEU A 564 -17.26 -17.21 15.09
C LEU A 564 -17.84 -15.79 15.15
N VAL A 565 -19.17 -15.65 15.14
CA VAL A 565 -19.91 -14.38 15.27
C VAL A 565 -21.14 -14.66 16.13
N PRO A 566 -21.01 -14.53 17.46
CA PRO A 566 -22.08 -14.93 18.36
C PRO A 566 -23.29 -14.00 18.23
N PHE A 567 -24.43 -14.55 17.82
CA PHE A 567 -25.71 -13.85 17.73
C PHE A 567 -26.87 -14.84 17.95
N ASP A 568 -28.08 -14.35 18.21
CA ASP A 568 -29.21 -15.18 18.66
C ASP A 568 -29.96 -15.89 17.52
N TYR A 569 -29.24 -16.63 16.67
CA TYR A 569 -29.86 -17.42 15.62
C TYR A 569 -30.76 -18.52 16.19
N GLY A 570 -31.95 -18.72 15.64
CA GLY A 570 -32.92 -19.69 16.11
C GLY A 570 -33.99 -19.98 15.06
N LEU A 571 -34.90 -20.89 15.39
CA LEU A 571 -36.04 -21.28 14.56
C LEU A 571 -37.29 -20.51 14.95
N ALA A 572 -38.05 -20.06 13.96
CA ALA A 572 -39.38 -19.48 14.14
C ALA A 572 -40.44 -20.20 13.29
N GLY A 573 -41.66 -20.29 13.81
CA GLY A 573 -42.80 -20.87 13.09
C GLY A 573 -44.12 -20.23 13.47
N PHE A 574 -45.08 -20.30 12.56
CA PHE A 574 -46.39 -19.65 12.67
C PHE A 574 -47.51 -20.68 12.62
N ASP A 575 -48.40 -20.65 13.61
CA ASP A 575 -49.56 -21.52 13.70
C ASP A 575 -50.84 -20.68 13.58
N GLN A 576 -51.37 -20.63 12.35
CA GLN A 576 -52.66 -19.98 12.02
C GLN A 576 -52.75 -18.53 12.54
N VAL A 577 -51.66 -17.77 12.40
CA VAL A 577 -51.58 -16.37 12.89
C VAL A 577 -52.40 -15.47 11.97
N ARG A 578 -53.44 -14.82 12.51
CA ARG A 578 -54.26 -13.85 11.76
C ARG A 578 -53.57 -12.49 11.68
N LEU A 579 -53.49 -11.96 10.47
CA LEU A 579 -52.87 -10.68 10.15
C LEU A 579 -53.88 -9.75 9.47
N PRO A 580 -53.94 -8.46 9.83
CA PRO A 580 -54.79 -7.50 9.12
C PRO A 580 -54.29 -7.32 7.69
N PHE A 581 -55.17 -6.84 6.79
CA PHE A 581 -54.78 -6.57 5.40
C PHE A 581 -53.53 -5.66 5.29
N SER A 582 -53.40 -4.68 6.18
CA SER A 582 -52.26 -3.75 6.23
C SER A 582 -50.93 -4.39 6.63
N ALA A 583 -50.92 -5.63 7.12
CA ALA A 583 -49.67 -6.35 7.39
C ALA A 583 -48.96 -6.78 6.10
N TRP A 584 -49.67 -6.84 4.98
CA TRP A 584 -49.10 -7.21 3.68
C TRP A 584 -48.36 -6.02 3.05
N LEU A 585 -47.05 -6.19 2.83
CA LEU A 585 -46.22 -5.23 2.10
C LEU A 585 -46.35 -5.51 0.59
N SER A 586 -47.43 -5.00 0.00
CA SER A 586 -47.87 -5.35 -1.35
C SER A 586 -47.16 -4.60 -2.48
N ASP A 587 -46.57 -3.44 -2.18
CA ASP A 587 -46.18 -2.44 -3.18
C ASP A 587 -47.34 -2.13 -4.14
N GLN A 588 -47.16 -2.38 -5.45
CA GLN A 588 -48.17 -2.15 -6.48
C GLN A 588 -49.11 -3.33 -6.70
N ALA A 589 -48.88 -4.49 -6.06
CA ALA A 589 -49.80 -5.62 -6.11
C ALA A 589 -51.10 -5.30 -5.34
N ARG A 590 -52.23 -5.84 -5.80
CA ARG A 590 -53.56 -5.50 -5.26
C ARG A 590 -54.43 -6.73 -5.14
N ILE A 591 -55.24 -6.75 -4.09
CA ILE A 591 -56.42 -7.62 -3.96
C ILE A 591 -57.62 -6.69 -3.88
N ASP A 592 -58.49 -6.74 -4.88
CA ASP A 592 -59.64 -5.84 -4.97
C ASP A 592 -60.74 -6.18 -3.95
N GLU A 593 -61.84 -5.43 -4.01
CA GLU A 593 -63.02 -5.64 -3.15
C GLU A 593 -63.70 -7.00 -3.36
N HIS A 594 -63.51 -7.61 -4.54
CA HIS A 594 -64.03 -8.93 -4.89
C HIS A 594 -63.06 -10.07 -4.53
N GLY A 595 -61.88 -9.75 -3.99
CA GLY A 595 -60.88 -10.74 -3.62
C GLY A 595 -60.03 -11.23 -4.80
N VAL A 596 -59.97 -10.47 -5.91
CA VAL A 596 -59.17 -10.83 -7.08
C VAL A 596 -57.77 -10.22 -6.96
N PHE A 597 -56.74 -11.09 -7.09
CA PHE A 597 -55.34 -10.67 -7.07
C PHE A 597 -54.83 -10.23 -8.46
N SER A 598 -54.16 -9.07 -8.49
CA SER A 598 -53.45 -8.53 -9.65
C SER A 598 -52.07 -7.97 -9.26
N ASP A 599 -51.09 -8.09 -10.15
CA ASP A 599 -49.75 -7.51 -10.02
C ASP A 599 -49.33 -6.95 -11.38
N PRO A 600 -48.92 -5.66 -11.48
CA PRO A 600 -48.52 -5.06 -12.75
C PRO A 600 -47.33 -5.76 -13.43
N LEU A 601 -46.47 -6.46 -12.67
CA LEU A 601 -45.35 -7.19 -13.25
C LEU A 601 -45.78 -8.49 -13.97
N GLY A 602 -46.93 -9.06 -13.59
CA GLY A 602 -47.52 -10.28 -14.16
C GLY A 602 -46.73 -11.59 -13.93
N ASP A 603 -45.40 -11.50 -13.85
CA ASP A 603 -44.45 -12.60 -13.77
C ASP A 603 -44.01 -12.91 -12.33
N HIS A 604 -43.87 -14.20 -12.00
CA HIS A 604 -43.52 -14.66 -10.65
C HIS A 604 -42.08 -14.33 -10.27
N ASP A 605 -41.13 -14.39 -11.21
CA ASP A 605 -39.73 -14.15 -10.93
C ASP A 605 -39.44 -12.66 -10.80
N LYS A 606 -40.01 -11.82 -11.67
CA LYS A 606 -39.92 -10.35 -11.53
C LYS A 606 -40.50 -9.88 -10.20
N ARG A 607 -41.59 -10.50 -9.75
CA ARG A 607 -42.18 -10.25 -8.43
C ARG A 607 -41.24 -10.66 -7.30
N LEU A 608 -40.63 -11.85 -7.39
CA LEU A 608 -39.67 -12.28 -6.39
C LEU A 608 -38.45 -11.35 -6.31
N VAL A 609 -37.91 -10.91 -7.46
CA VAL A 609 -36.81 -9.93 -7.50
C VAL A 609 -37.22 -8.62 -6.81
N ARG A 610 -38.45 -8.12 -7.07
CA ARG A 610 -39.01 -6.96 -6.36
C ARG A 610 -39.09 -7.19 -4.85
N THR A 611 -39.54 -8.37 -4.40
CA THR A 611 -39.57 -8.70 -2.96
C THR A 611 -38.16 -8.76 -2.35
N LEU A 612 -37.15 -9.13 -3.13
CA LEU A 612 -35.75 -9.26 -2.74
C LEU A 612 -34.92 -7.98 -2.97
N VAL A 613 -35.54 -6.81 -2.89
CA VAL A 613 -34.88 -5.48 -2.98
C VAL A 613 -33.98 -5.15 -1.79
N ALA A 614 -34.37 -5.54 -0.58
CA ALA A 614 -33.64 -5.26 0.66
C ALA A 614 -32.17 -5.76 0.70
N PRO A 615 -31.83 -6.93 0.12
CA PRO A 615 -30.45 -7.37 -0.07
C PRO A 615 -29.48 -6.30 -0.60
N ALA A 616 -29.91 -5.36 -1.47
CA ALA A 616 -29.03 -4.32 -2.00
C ALA A 616 -28.46 -3.41 -0.88
N HIS A 617 -29.27 -3.05 0.13
CA HIS A 617 -28.80 -2.26 1.26
C HIS A 617 -27.83 -3.06 2.15
N VAL A 618 -28.13 -4.33 2.41
CA VAL A 618 -27.24 -5.18 3.21
C VAL A 618 -25.93 -5.44 2.51
N TRP A 619 -25.92 -5.66 1.19
CA TRP A 619 -24.67 -5.92 0.47
C TRP A 619 -23.69 -4.78 0.58
N VAL A 620 -24.14 -3.53 0.41
CA VAL A 620 -23.24 -2.38 0.56
C VAL A 620 -22.82 -2.18 2.02
N MET A 621 -23.74 -2.28 2.99
CA MET A 621 -23.42 -2.12 4.42
C MET A 621 -22.45 -3.20 4.90
N ALA A 622 -22.71 -4.45 4.55
CA ALA A 622 -21.83 -5.58 4.86
C ALA A 622 -20.48 -5.42 4.19
N SER A 623 -20.42 -5.03 2.91
CA SER A 623 -19.15 -4.83 2.21
C SER A 623 -18.31 -3.73 2.86
N VAL A 624 -18.95 -2.65 3.31
CA VAL A 624 -18.29 -1.57 4.07
C VAL A 624 -17.74 -2.06 5.40
N ALA A 625 -18.52 -2.83 6.17
CA ALA A 625 -18.06 -3.45 7.41
C ALA A 625 -16.91 -4.45 7.18
N LEU A 626 -17.02 -5.29 6.15
CA LEU A 626 -16.02 -6.29 5.77
C LEU A 626 -14.69 -5.63 5.36
N ALA A 627 -14.74 -4.57 4.56
CA ALA A 627 -13.56 -3.79 4.22
C ALA A 627 -12.95 -3.12 5.47
N ALA A 628 -13.78 -2.63 6.40
CA ALA A 628 -13.32 -2.03 7.65
C ALA A 628 -12.59 -3.02 8.56
N VAL A 629 -13.14 -4.22 8.78
CA VAL A 629 -12.45 -5.26 9.58
C VAL A 629 -11.21 -5.81 8.89
N THR A 630 -11.18 -5.79 7.55
CA THR A 630 -9.96 -6.10 6.77
C THR A 630 -8.86 -5.09 7.07
N ARG A 631 -9.17 -3.78 6.98
CA ARG A 631 -8.24 -2.70 7.34
C ARG A 631 -7.78 -2.80 8.80
N ALA A 632 -8.72 -3.04 9.73
CA ALA A 632 -8.42 -3.18 11.14
C ALA A 632 -7.48 -4.36 11.41
N SER A 633 -7.71 -5.53 10.81
CA SER A 633 -6.83 -6.70 10.95
C SER A 633 -5.39 -6.40 10.52
N VAL A 634 -5.23 -5.75 9.36
CA VAL A 634 -3.90 -5.40 8.87
C VAL A 634 -3.22 -4.36 9.78
N ALA A 635 -3.96 -3.34 10.22
CA ALA A 635 -3.46 -2.33 11.15
C ALA A 635 -2.94 -2.98 12.44
N LEU A 636 -3.76 -3.83 13.07
CA LEU A 636 -3.39 -4.54 14.30
C LEU A 636 -2.12 -5.38 14.10
N ALA A 637 -2.04 -6.15 13.01
CA ALA A 637 -0.92 -7.05 12.74
C ALA A 637 0.38 -6.32 12.38
N LEU A 638 0.32 -5.24 11.60
CA LEU A 638 1.49 -4.41 11.29
C LEU A 638 1.95 -3.62 12.51
N SER A 639 1.04 -2.99 13.28
CA SER A 639 1.38 -2.30 14.53
C SER A 639 2.03 -3.24 15.53
N HIS A 640 1.59 -4.50 15.61
CA HIS A 640 2.23 -5.53 16.40
C HIS A 640 3.63 -5.87 15.87
N SER A 641 3.72 -6.18 14.58
CA SER A 641 4.95 -6.66 13.95
C SER A 641 6.07 -5.62 13.98
N THR A 642 5.73 -4.32 13.85
CA THR A 642 6.70 -3.22 13.95
C THR A 642 7.32 -3.15 15.34
N ARG A 643 6.52 -3.37 16.41
CA ARG A 643 6.95 -3.17 17.80
C ARG A 643 7.40 -4.46 18.50
N ARG A 644 7.03 -5.61 17.97
CA ARG A 644 7.37 -6.92 18.55
C ARG A 644 8.82 -7.26 18.23
N SER A 645 9.65 -7.29 19.27
CA SER A 645 11.04 -7.76 19.16
C SER A 645 11.11 -9.28 19.11
N THR A 646 12.04 -9.84 18.33
CA THR A 646 12.29 -11.29 18.24
C THR A 646 13.54 -11.69 19.02
N MET A 647 13.53 -12.84 19.69
CA MET A 647 14.72 -13.40 20.35
C MET A 647 15.41 -14.47 19.47
N ALA A 648 15.16 -14.45 18.16
CA ALA A 648 15.73 -15.43 17.24
C ALA A 648 17.22 -15.18 17.06
N ARG A 649 18.03 -16.25 17.04
CA ARG A 649 19.50 -16.15 16.95
C ARG A 649 20.01 -15.43 15.69
N ILE A 650 19.23 -15.42 14.62
CA ILE A 650 19.58 -14.79 13.34
C ILE A 650 19.58 -13.25 13.43
N ALA A 651 18.74 -12.67 14.28
CA ALA A 651 18.63 -11.23 14.50
C ALA A 651 17.96 -10.97 15.86
N PRO A 652 18.69 -11.15 16.98
CA PRO A 652 18.13 -10.92 18.30
C PRO A 652 17.72 -9.45 18.45
N GLU A 653 16.62 -9.22 19.15
CA GLU A 653 16.00 -7.92 19.42
C GLU A 653 15.53 -7.13 18.19
N ALA A 654 15.69 -7.67 16.98
CA ALA A 654 15.12 -7.06 15.80
C ALA A 654 13.57 -7.09 15.84
N SER A 655 12.96 -6.06 15.27
CA SER A 655 11.53 -6.02 14.97
C SER A 655 11.11 -7.21 14.11
N LEU A 656 9.95 -7.80 14.39
CA LEU A 656 9.39 -8.90 13.62
C LEU A 656 9.12 -8.49 12.16
N LEU A 657 8.83 -7.22 11.89
CA LEU A 657 8.64 -6.70 10.53
C LEU A 657 9.92 -6.67 9.69
N ARG A 658 11.11 -6.80 10.31
CA ARG A 658 12.40 -6.86 9.60
C ARG A 658 12.51 -8.13 8.74
N TYR A 659 11.82 -9.20 9.09
CA TYR A 659 11.84 -10.46 8.35
C TYR A 659 11.03 -10.36 7.06
N ASN A 660 11.64 -10.67 5.92
CA ASN A 660 10.96 -10.59 4.62
C ASN A 660 9.74 -11.50 4.52
N THR A 661 9.74 -12.65 5.20
CA THR A 661 8.56 -13.53 5.27
C THR A 661 7.39 -12.87 5.97
N GLN A 662 7.64 -12.14 7.06
CA GLN A 662 6.62 -11.34 7.74
C GLN A 662 6.16 -10.18 6.87
N ARG A 663 7.11 -9.47 6.25
CA ARG A 663 6.85 -8.31 5.39
C ARG A 663 5.98 -8.70 4.20
N ARG A 664 6.38 -9.71 3.43
CA ARG A 664 5.66 -10.13 2.22
C ARG A 664 4.21 -10.50 2.50
N SER A 665 3.97 -11.25 3.59
CA SER A 665 2.62 -11.59 4.03
C SER A 665 1.79 -10.36 4.42
N LEU A 666 2.31 -9.51 5.32
CA LEU A 666 1.52 -8.39 5.84
C LEU A 666 1.34 -7.25 4.83
N PHE A 667 2.33 -6.98 3.99
CA PHE A 667 2.18 -5.99 2.91
C PHE A 667 1.30 -6.52 1.76
N GLY A 668 1.26 -7.83 1.51
CA GLY A 668 0.25 -8.43 0.63
C GLY A 668 -1.17 -8.31 1.19
N CYS A 669 -1.33 -8.47 2.51
CA CYS A 669 -2.59 -8.21 3.21
C CYS A 669 -2.98 -6.72 3.13
N LEU A 670 -2.02 -5.81 3.33
CA LEU A 670 -2.21 -4.37 3.19
C LEU A 670 -2.67 -3.99 1.79
N ALA A 671 -2.00 -4.50 0.76
CA ALA A 671 -2.38 -4.29 -0.63
C ALA A 671 -3.82 -4.78 -0.91
N SER A 672 -4.19 -5.95 -0.36
CA SER A 672 -5.57 -6.48 -0.46
C SER A 672 -6.60 -5.61 0.27
N ALA A 673 -6.26 -5.10 1.46
CA ALA A 673 -7.13 -4.21 2.24
C ALA A 673 -7.42 -2.89 1.49
N TYR A 674 -6.41 -2.32 0.83
CA TYR A 674 -6.61 -1.13 -0.01
C TYR A 674 -7.44 -1.43 -1.25
N ALA A 675 -7.14 -2.51 -1.98
CA ALA A 675 -7.86 -2.88 -3.21
C ALA A 675 -9.36 -3.13 -2.96
N VAL A 676 -9.70 -3.90 -1.92
CA VAL A 676 -11.11 -4.15 -1.57
C VAL A 676 -11.79 -2.87 -1.10
N THR A 677 -11.09 -1.99 -0.40
CA THR A 677 -11.65 -0.69 0.02
C THR A 677 -12.01 0.18 -1.18
N CYS A 678 -11.16 0.23 -2.22
CA CYS A 678 -11.46 0.97 -3.45
C CYS A 678 -12.71 0.42 -4.16
N LEU A 679 -12.83 -0.91 -4.30
CA LEU A 679 -14.01 -1.56 -4.88
C LEU A 679 -15.30 -1.21 -4.11
N VAL A 680 -15.25 -1.32 -2.78
CA VAL A 680 -16.40 -1.06 -1.92
C VAL A 680 -16.82 0.41 -1.94
N ASN A 681 -15.86 1.34 -1.96
CA ASN A 681 -16.15 2.77 -2.02
C ASN A 681 -16.88 3.17 -3.29
N ASP A 682 -16.48 2.63 -4.43
CA ASP A 682 -17.18 2.88 -5.69
C ASP A 682 -18.58 2.26 -5.71
N SER A 683 -18.71 1.04 -5.18
CA SER A 683 -20.02 0.38 -5.02
C SER A 683 -20.95 1.21 -4.12
N ALA A 684 -20.43 1.78 -3.04
CA ALA A 684 -21.16 2.70 -2.17
C ALA A 684 -21.58 3.99 -2.89
N ARG A 685 -20.72 4.59 -3.73
CA ARG A 685 -21.09 5.77 -4.54
C ARG A 685 -22.26 5.47 -5.47
N VAL A 686 -22.24 4.30 -6.11
CA VAL A 686 -23.34 3.87 -6.99
C VAL A 686 -24.63 3.71 -6.20
N TRP A 687 -24.57 3.03 -5.06
CA TRP A 687 -25.75 2.81 -4.22
C TRP A 687 -26.35 4.11 -3.66
N ILE A 688 -25.54 5.07 -3.21
CA ILE A 688 -26.02 6.38 -2.75
C ILE A 688 -26.81 7.09 -3.85
N ARG A 689 -26.29 7.11 -5.09
CA ARG A 689 -27.01 7.70 -6.23
C ARG A 689 -28.33 6.99 -6.51
N GLN A 690 -28.35 5.65 -6.44
CA GLN A 690 -29.58 4.86 -6.64
C GLN A 690 -30.65 5.14 -5.56
N LEU A 691 -30.24 5.39 -4.32
CA LEU A 691 -31.15 5.80 -3.24
C LEU A 691 -31.77 7.17 -3.51
N ASP A 692 -30.98 8.16 -3.94
CA ASP A 692 -31.44 9.52 -4.21
C ASP A 692 -32.44 9.56 -5.37
N GLU A 693 -32.22 8.74 -6.40
CA GLU A 693 -33.07 8.66 -7.59
C GLU A 693 -34.40 7.91 -7.33
N ARG A 694 -34.61 7.32 -6.15
CA ARG A 694 -35.74 6.40 -5.80
C ARG A 694 -35.99 5.29 -6.84
N ASN A 695 -34.93 4.88 -7.54
CA ASN A 695 -35.01 4.04 -8.74
C ASN A 695 -34.34 2.67 -8.55
N VAL A 696 -34.34 2.14 -7.32
CA VAL A 696 -33.73 0.82 -7.03
C VAL A 696 -34.39 -0.29 -7.85
N SER A 697 -35.70 -0.19 -8.13
CA SER A 697 -36.46 -1.18 -8.90
C SER A 697 -36.27 -1.13 -10.43
N GLU A 698 -35.87 0.01 -11.02
CA GLU A 698 -35.66 0.12 -12.48
C GLU A 698 -34.34 -0.52 -12.95
N HIS A 699 -33.43 -0.83 -12.04
CA HIS A 699 -32.11 -1.39 -12.34
C HIS A 699 -32.04 -2.93 -12.23
N ALA A 700 -33.16 -3.59 -11.91
CA ALA A 700 -33.23 -5.04 -11.85
C ALA A 700 -33.16 -5.63 -13.27
N ASP A 701 -32.02 -6.24 -13.61
CA ASP A 701 -31.86 -6.92 -14.89
C ASP A 701 -32.60 -8.28 -14.86
N THR A 702 -33.82 -8.25 -15.38
CA THR A 702 -34.70 -9.42 -15.54
C THR A 702 -34.63 -10.01 -16.95
N SER A 703 -33.66 -9.58 -17.78
CA SER A 703 -33.51 -10.05 -19.17
C SER A 703 -33.16 -11.54 -19.28
N PHE A 704 -32.69 -12.15 -18.19
CA PHE A 704 -32.33 -13.56 -18.13
C PHE A 704 -32.71 -14.14 -16.75
N LEU A 705 -33.35 -15.32 -16.70
CA LEU A 705 -33.55 -16.05 -15.44
C LEU A 705 -32.18 -16.37 -14.81
N THR A 706 -31.89 -15.84 -13.63
CA THR A 706 -30.69 -16.15 -12.84
C THR A 706 -30.87 -17.38 -11.98
N TRP A 707 -29.79 -18.11 -11.73
CA TRP A 707 -29.82 -19.23 -10.77
C TRP A 707 -29.99 -18.74 -9.33
N ALA A 708 -29.68 -17.46 -9.11
CA ALA A 708 -29.78 -16.76 -7.86
C ALA A 708 -30.65 -15.50 -8.06
N PRO A 709 -31.99 -15.57 -7.97
CA PRO A 709 -32.86 -14.44 -8.26
C PRO A 709 -32.54 -13.16 -7.49
N TRP A 710 -31.96 -13.29 -6.29
CA TRP A 710 -31.47 -12.13 -5.54
C TRP A 710 -30.35 -11.39 -6.27
N SER A 711 -29.38 -12.05 -6.90
CA SER A 711 -28.27 -11.36 -7.60
C SER A 711 -28.78 -10.40 -8.67
N SER A 712 -29.93 -10.70 -9.30
CA SER A 712 -30.58 -9.83 -10.29
C SER A 712 -31.09 -8.50 -9.73
N ALA A 713 -31.33 -8.40 -8.42
CA ALA A 713 -31.69 -7.14 -7.79
C ALA A 713 -30.55 -6.11 -7.91
N ASN A 714 -29.30 -6.54 -7.74
CA ASN A 714 -28.12 -5.73 -8.02
C ASN A 714 -26.85 -6.62 -8.14
N ARG A 715 -26.48 -7.01 -9.36
CA ARG A 715 -25.37 -7.95 -9.60
C ARG A 715 -24.02 -7.41 -9.13
N ALA A 716 -23.79 -6.10 -9.30
CA ALA A 716 -22.55 -5.45 -8.90
C ALA A 716 -22.37 -5.47 -7.38
N LEU A 717 -23.39 -5.09 -6.61
CA LEU A 717 -23.33 -5.12 -5.15
C LEU A 717 -23.22 -6.55 -4.60
N ALA A 718 -23.91 -7.53 -5.20
CA ALA A 718 -23.79 -8.93 -4.83
C ALA A 718 -22.34 -9.45 -5.01
N LEU A 719 -21.73 -9.14 -6.16
CA LEU A 719 -20.33 -9.49 -6.43
C LEU A 719 -19.38 -8.80 -5.46
N THR A 720 -19.55 -7.49 -5.21
CA THR A 720 -18.75 -6.74 -4.24
C THR A 720 -18.83 -7.35 -2.84
N LYS A 721 -20.02 -7.79 -2.40
CA LYS A 721 -20.19 -8.49 -1.13
C LYS A 721 -19.39 -9.78 -1.09
N ALA A 722 -19.49 -10.61 -2.13
CA ALA A 722 -18.79 -11.88 -2.19
C ALA A 722 -17.26 -11.70 -2.11
N LEU A 723 -16.73 -10.76 -2.89
CA LEU A 723 -15.29 -10.45 -2.90
C LEU A 723 -14.82 -9.86 -1.57
N SER A 724 -15.62 -9.00 -0.95
CA SER A 724 -15.29 -8.38 0.34
C SER A 724 -15.28 -9.41 1.48
N ALA A 725 -16.22 -10.36 1.47
CA ALA A 725 -16.31 -11.42 2.46
C ALA A 725 -15.08 -12.35 2.40
N TRP A 726 -14.72 -12.83 1.21
CA TRP A 726 -13.53 -13.66 1.03
C TRP A 726 -12.23 -12.92 1.32
N THR A 727 -12.14 -11.63 0.96
CA THR A 727 -10.95 -10.83 1.29
C THR A 727 -10.82 -10.65 2.81
N ALA A 728 -11.91 -10.36 3.51
CA ALA A 728 -11.90 -10.22 4.96
C ALA A 728 -11.51 -11.53 5.66
N GLU A 729 -12.05 -12.66 5.21
CA GLU A 729 -11.69 -13.98 5.74
C GLU A 729 -10.21 -14.32 5.49
N GLU A 730 -9.73 -14.17 4.26
CA GLU A 730 -8.34 -14.43 3.87
C GLU A 730 -7.34 -13.55 4.64
N VAL A 731 -7.57 -12.23 4.63
CA VAL A 731 -6.66 -11.26 5.23
C VAL A 731 -6.67 -11.37 6.75
N SER A 732 -7.83 -11.53 7.39
CA SER A 732 -7.91 -11.66 8.85
C SER A 732 -7.24 -12.95 9.31
N ALA A 733 -7.42 -14.06 8.58
CA ALA A 733 -6.77 -15.33 8.88
C ALA A 733 -5.24 -15.25 8.75
N GLU A 734 -4.73 -14.62 7.69
CA GLU A 734 -3.28 -14.43 7.52
C GLU A 734 -2.71 -13.49 8.60
N CYS A 735 -3.38 -12.35 8.88
CA CYS A 735 -2.97 -11.44 9.96
C CYS A 735 -2.94 -12.14 11.32
N ARG A 736 -3.94 -12.98 11.61
CA ARG A 736 -4.00 -13.83 12.81
C ARG A 736 -2.76 -14.72 12.92
N LEU A 737 -2.47 -15.47 11.87
CA LEU A 737 -1.32 -16.37 11.81
C LEU A 737 0.00 -15.63 12.04
N ARG A 738 0.14 -14.43 11.47
CA ARG A 738 1.35 -13.59 11.58
C ARG A 738 1.53 -12.94 12.95
N CYS A 739 0.51 -12.98 13.81
CA CYS A 739 0.60 -12.52 15.20
C CYS A 739 0.90 -13.65 16.21
N GLY A 740 1.03 -14.90 15.75
CA GLY A 740 1.24 -16.05 16.63
C GLY A 740 0.15 -16.18 17.69
N VAL A 741 0.52 -16.54 18.93
CA VAL A 741 -0.45 -16.70 20.04
C VAL A 741 -1.27 -15.44 20.28
N ALA A 742 -0.71 -14.25 20.06
CA ALA A 742 -1.44 -13.00 20.22
C ALA A 742 -2.66 -12.92 19.27
N GLY A 743 -2.53 -13.49 18.06
CA GLY A 743 -3.60 -13.57 17.09
C GLY A 743 -4.74 -14.49 17.52
N ASP A 744 -4.45 -15.53 18.30
CA ASP A 744 -5.45 -16.52 18.74
C ASP A 744 -6.31 -16.04 19.92
N LEU A 745 -5.92 -14.94 20.57
CA LEU A 745 -6.67 -14.39 21.70
C LEU A 745 -7.83 -13.52 21.19
N THR A 746 -9.08 -13.87 21.54
CA THR A 746 -10.31 -13.15 21.16
C THR A 746 -10.25 -11.65 21.47
N LEU A 747 -9.57 -11.25 22.54
CA LEU A 747 -9.34 -9.85 22.92
C LEU A 747 -8.62 -9.01 21.84
N ASN A 748 -7.94 -9.65 20.89
CA ASN A 748 -7.28 -9.01 19.74
C ASN A 748 -8.08 -9.08 18.44
N ARG A 749 -9.38 -9.43 18.51
CA ARG A 749 -10.40 -9.30 17.43
C ARG A 749 -10.28 -10.20 16.21
N PHE A 750 -9.10 -10.71 15.88
CA PHE A 750 -8.87 -11.40 14.60
C PHE A 750 -9.86 -12.52 14.29
N LEU A 751 -10.22 -13.35 15.29
CA LEU A 751 -11.16 -14.44 15.10
C LEU A 751 -12.58 -13.96 14.79
N GLU A 752 -13.03 -12.87 15.42
CA GLU A 752 -14.34 -12.26 15.20
C GLU A 752 -14.39 -11.60 13.81
N TYR A 753 -13.32 -10.91 13.40
CA TYR A 753 -13.20 -10.31 12.07
C TYR A 753 -13.16 -11.35 10.95
N GLN A 754 -12.40 -12.43 11.14
CA GLN A 754 -12.44 -13.60 10.26
C GLN A 754 -13.85 -14.21 10.22
N GLY A 755 -14.50 -14.31 11.39
CA GLY A 755 -15.86 -14.81 11.54
C GLY A 755 -16.90 -14.00 10.77
N LEU A 756 -16.76 -12.66 10.75
CA LEU A 756 -17.66 -11.79 9.99
C LEU A 756 -17.60 -12.11 8.50
N GLY A 757 -16.40 -12.25 7.93
CA GLY A 757 -16.21 -12.71 6.54
C GLY A 757 -16.85 -14.08 6.31
N HIS A 758 -16.65 -15.01 7.26
CA HIS A 758 -17.17 -16.36 7.17
C HIS A 758 -18.70 -16.41 7.12
N VAL A 759 -19.40 -15.70 8.00
CA VAL A 759 -20.89 -15.68 8.03
C VAL A 759 -21.47 -15.11 6.73
N PHE A 760 -20.82 -14.12 6.13
CA PHE A 760 -21.24 -13.53 4.86
C PHE A 760 -20.96 -14.40 3.63
N ASN A 761 -20.36 -15.59 3.79
CA ASN A 761 -20.37 -16.60 2.73
C ASN A 761 -21.78 -17.07 2.39
N ASP A 762 -22.67 -17.17 3.38
CA ASP A 762 -24.04 -17.64 3.22
C ASP A 762 -25.07 -16.53 3.45
N ALA A 763 -24.80 -15.60 4.37
CA ALA A 763 -25.68 -14.47 4.63
C ALA A 763 -25.71 -13.49 3.45
N GLY A 764 -26.90 -12.95 3.16
CA GLY A 764 -27.11 -12.09 2.00
C GLY A 764 -26.98 -12.83 0.66
N GLY A 765 -27.14 -14.16 0.64
CA GLY A 765 -27.02 -14.99 -0.57
C GLY A 765 -25.64 -15.61 -0.70
N ASN A 766 -25.60 -16.89 -1.05
CA ASN A 766 -24.35 -17.66 -1.05
C ASN A 766 -23.34 -17.14 -2.07
N ASN A 767 -22.09 -16.92 -1.64
CA ASN A 767 -21.03 -16.33 -2.47
C ASN A 767 -20.69 -17.19 -3.70
N LEU A 768 -20.66 -18.53 -3.56
CA LEU A 768 -20.41 -19.41 -4.69
C LEU A 768 -21.51 -19.29 -5.74
N LEU A 769 -22.78 -19.25 -5.32
CA LEU A 769 -23.91 -19.05 -6.25
C LEU A 769 -23.84 -17.70 -6.97
N ILE A 770 -23.42 -16.63 -6.28
CA ILE A 770 -23.21 -15.30 -6.89
C ILE A 770 -22.13 -15.37 -7.98
N ILE A 771 -21.01 -16.05 -7.70
CA ILE A 771 -19.89 -16.18 -8.65
C ILE A 771 -20.28 -17.04 -9.86
N LEU A 772 -21.02 -18.14 -9.64
CA LEU A 772 -21.52 -19.00 -10.71
C LEU A 772 -22.52 -18.26 -11.62
N ASP A 773 -23.45 -17.50 -11.03
CA ASP A 773 -24.43 -16.73 -11.79
C ASP A 773 -23.76 -15.56 -12.54
N THR A 774 -22.72 -14.96 -11.97
CA THR A 774 -21.87 -13.95 -12.63
C THR A 774 -21.22 -14.54 -13.89
N ALA A 775 -20.58 -15.71 -13.79
CA ALA A 775 -19.96 -16.40 -14.91
C ALA A 775 -20.98 -16.73 -16.02
N ARG A 776 -22.15 -17.21 -15.64
CA ARG A 776 -23.27 -17.48 -16.56
C ARG A 776 -23.70 -16.22 -17.30
N GLY A 777 -23.83 -15.09 -16.60
CA GLY A 777 -24.15 -13.78 -17.19
C GLY A 777 -23.10 -13.31 -18.21
N LEU A 778 -21.81 -13.53 -17.92
CA LEU A 778 -20.71 -13.20 -18.83
C LEU A 778 -20.74 -14.05 -20.10
N VAL A 779 -21.01 -15.36 -19.98
CA VAL A 779 -21.15 -16.26 -21.13
C VAL A 779 -22.25 -15.79 -22.08
N ALA A 780 -23.37 -15.31 -21.52
CA ALA A 780 -24.51 -14.78 -22.28
C ALA A 780 -24.28 -13.38 -22.87
N SER A 781 -23.28 -12.64 -22.39
CA SER A 781 -23.00 -11.26 -22.81
C SER A 781 -22.03 -11.20 -24.00
N PRO A 782 -22.09 -10.17 -24.87
CA PRO A 782 -21.11 -9.98 -25.92
C PRO A 782 -19.67 -9.92 -25.38
N LEU A 783 -18.73 -10.53 -26.09
CA LEU A 783 -17.31 -10.46 -25.74
C LEU A 783 -16.72 -9.11 -26.14
N SER A 784 -15.88 -8.57 -25.25
CA SER A 784 -15.00 -7.44 -25.54
C SER A 784 -13.57 -7.96 -25.70
N VAL A 785 -12.89 -7.54 -26.78
CA VAL A 785 -11.48 -7.89 -26.98
C VAL A 785 -10.62 -6.86 -26.23
N PRO A 786 -9.76 -7.30 -25.30
CA PRO A 786 -8.89 -6.39 -24.57
C PRO A 786 -7.83 -5.78 -25.49
N VAL A 787 -7.53 -4.51 -25.29
CA VAL A 787 -6.50 -3.80 -26.05
C VAL A 787 -5.14 -4.09 -25.41
N SER A 788 -4.25 -4.75 -26.16
CA SER A 788 -2.88 -5.01 -25.69
C SER A 788 -2.07 -3.70 -25.59
N PRO A 789 -1.33 -3.47 -24.49
CA PRO A 789 -0.37 -2.38 -24.43
C PRO A 789 0.78 -2.61 -25.42
N ALA A 790 1.51 -1.55 -25.77
CA ALA A 790 2.64 -1.59 -26.69
C ALA A 790 3.82 -2.43 -26.16
N ARG A 791 3.93 -2.53 -24.83
CA ARG A 791 4.89 -3.36 -24.11
C ARG A 791 4.14 -4.17 -23.06
N THR A 792 4.42 -5.46 -22.98
CA THR A 792 3.82 -6.39 -22.01
C THR A 792 4.85 -6.96 -21.04
N ASP A 793 6.12 -6.57 -21.17
CA ASP A 793 7.25 -7.04 -20.38
C ASP A 793 7.43 -6.29 -19.04
N ASP A 794 6.90 -5.06 -18.93
CA ASP A 794 6.95 -4.28 -17.70
C ASP A 794 5.77 -4.59 -16.76
N LEU A 795 5.97 -5.55 -15.86
CA LEU A 795 4.94 -5.96 -14.89
C LEU A 795 4.65 -4.89 -13.81
N LEU A 796 5.42 -3.80 -13.75
CA LEU A 796 5.16 -2.68 -12.84
C LEU A 796 4.20 -1.65 -13.45
N ASP A 797 3.98 -1.67 -14.77
CA ASP A 797 3.05 -0.78 -15.47
C ASP A 797 1.59 -1.22 -15.23
N PRO A 798 0.72 -0.31 -14.71
CA PRO A 798 -0.71 -0.53 -14.59
C PRO A 798 -1.43 -1.09 -15.81
N LYS A 799 -1.02 -0.65 -17.00
CA LYS A 799 -1.65 -1.08 -18.25
C LYS A 799 -1.38 -2.55 -18.53
N VAL A 800 -0.23 -3.08 -18.11
CA VAL A 800 0.15 -4.46 -18.34
C VAL A 800 -0.69 -5.40 -17.48
N TRP A 801 -0.74 -5.19 -16.16
CA TRP A 801 -1.55 -6.09 -15.32
C TRP A 801 -3.06 -5.95 -15.54
N LEU A 802 -3.57 -4.76 -15.92
CA LEU A 802 -4.97 -4.63 -16.34
C LEU A 802 -5.27 -5.49 -17.57
N TYR A 803 -4.39 -5.40 -18.58
CA TYR A 803 -4.50 -6.21 -19.78
C TYR A 803 -4.46 -7.71 -19.45
N LEU A 804 -3.57 -8.16 -18.57
CA LEU A 804 -3.48 -9.56 -18.17
C LEU A 804 -4.79 -10.07 -17.54
N PHE A 805 -5.39 -9.30 -16.62
CA PHE A 805 -6.67 -9.70 -16.01
C PHE A 805 -7.84 -9.68 -17.00
N GLN A 806 -7.88 -8.70 -17.92
CA GLN A 806 -8.87 -8.63 -18.99
C GLN A 806 -8.74 -9.79 -19.98
N ALA A 807 -7.51 -10.10 -20.41
CA ALA A 807 -7.22 -11.24 -21.28
C ALA A 807 -7.58 -12.57 -20.61
N ARG A 808 -7.33 -12.70 -19.30
CA ARG A 808 -7.72 -13.90 -18.54
C ARG A 808 -9.23 -14.10 -18.50
N GLU A 809 -9.99 -13.06 -18.18
CA GLU A 809 -11.46 -13.15 -18.22
C GLU A 809 -11.94 -13.52 -19.62
N GLN A 810 -11.51 -12.80 -20.66
CA GLN A 810 -11.98 -12.99 -22.03
C GLN A 810 -11.76 -14.44 -22.50
N ARG A 811 -10.55 -14.99 -22.33
CA ARG A 811 -10.25 -16.37 -22.75
C ARG A 811 -11.06 -17.42 -21.97
N LEU A 812 -11.31 -17.17 -20.68
CA LEU A 812 -12.17 -18.05 -19.88
C LEU A 812 -13.64 -17.97 -20.32
N VAL A 813 -14.15 -16.79 -20.70
CA VAL A 813 -15.51 -16.64 -21.25
C VAL A 813 -15.63 -17.38 -22.57
N GLU A 814 -14.67 -17.21 -23.49
CA GLU A 814 -14.66 -17.91 -24.79
C GLU A 814 -14.68 -19.42 -24.60
N ALA A 815 -13.74 -19.96 -23.82
CA ALA A 815 -13.64 -21.39 -23.57
C ALA A 815 -14.91 -21.96 -22.90
N LEU A 816 -15.49 -21.23 -21.94
CA LEU A 816 -16.72 -21.69 -21.27
C LEU A 816 -17.93 -21.61 -22.20
N ARG A 817 -18.05 -20.56 -23.02
CA ARG A 817 -19.14 -20.41 -24.00
C ARG A 817 -19.18 -21.55 -24.99
N GLU A 818 -18.05 -21.89 -25.60
CA GLU A 818 -17.95 -23.01 -26.54
C GLU A 818 -18.42 -24.33 -25.90
N GLN A 819 -18.06 -24.55 -24.63
CA GLN A 819 -18.46 -25.75 -23.90
C GLN A 819 -19.94 -25.77 -23.52
N VAL A 820 -20.51 -24.61 -23.16
CA VAL A 820 -21.95 -24.47 -22.90
C VAL A 820 -22.75 -24.73 -24.18
N GLU A 821 -22.31 -24.20 -25.32
CA GLU A 821 -22.93 -24.46 -26.62
C GLU A 821 -22.86 -25.93 -27.02
N ALA A 822 -21.68 -26.55 -26.87
CA ALA A 822 -21.48 -27.97 -27.15
C ALA A 822 -22.36 -28.87 -26.26
N ASN A 823 -22.42 -28.58 -24.95
CA ASN A 823 -23.27 -29.34 -24.03
C ASN A 823 -24.77 -29.10 -24.31
N GLY A 824 -25.17 -27.87 -24.65
CA GLY A 824 -26.55 -27.53 -25.01
C GLY A 824 -27.04 -28.20 -26.29
N ALA A 825 -26.12 -28.62 -27.17
CA ALA A 825 -26.46 -29.45 -28.32
C ALA A 825 -26.70 -30.94 -27.96
N LEU A 826 -26.16 -31.40 -26.82
CA LEU A 826 -26.25 -32.79 -26.36
C LEU A 826 -27.37 -33.02 -25.34
N TYR A 827 -27.64 -32.02 -24.50
CA TYR A 827 -28.55 -32.12 -23.36
C TYR A 827 -29.59 -31.00 -23.37
N SER A 828 -30.83 -31.32 -23.03
CA SER A 828 -31.91 -30.35 -22.86
C SER A 828 -32.10 -29.91 -21.40
N ASP A 829 -31.62 -30.71 -20.43
CA ASP A 829 -31.68 -30.37 -19.00
C ASP A 829 -30.55 -29.36 -18.67
N PRO A 830 -30.87 -28.16 -18.14
CA PRO A 830 -29.85 -27.20 -17.72
C PRO A 830 -28.83 -27.76 -16.72
N MET A 831 -29.23 -28.73 -15.89
CA MET A 831 -28.32 -29.37 -14.94
C MET A 831 -27.25 -30.19 -15.68
N ASP A 832 -27.64 -30.98 -16.67
CA ASP A 832 -26.69 -31.77 -17.46
C ASP A 832 -25.76 -30.88 -18.31
N VAL A 833 -26.27 -29.73 -18.77
CA VAL A 833 -25.46 -28.75 -19.50
C VAL A 833 -24.38 -28.12 -18.62
N TRP A 834 -24.77 -27.66 -17.42
CA TRP A 834 -23.90 -26.80 -16.60
C TRP A 834 -23.12 -27.53 -15.52
N ASN A 835 -23.64 -28.62 -14.95
CA ASN A 835 -23.01 -29.31 -13.83
C ASN A 835 -21.54 -29.71 -14.11
N PRO A 836 -21.18 -30.27 -15.28
CA PRO A 836 -19.78 -30.57 -15.61
C PRO A 836 -18.90 -29.33 -15.75
N LEU A 837 -19.50 -28.15 -15.96
CA LEU A 837 -18.83 -26.89 -16.24
C LEU A 837 -18.73 -25.98 -15.00
N LEU A 838 -19.38 -26.30 -13.88
CA LEU A 838 -19.46 -25.42 -12.70
C LEU A 838 -18.08 -25.07 -12.12
N VAL A 839 -17.10 -25.97 -12.20
CA VAL A 839 -15.72 -25.68 -11.75
C VAL A 839 -15.08 -24.58 -12.61
N ARG A 840 -15.29 -24.61 -13.92
CA ARG A 840 -14.81 -23.58 -14.87
C ARG A 840 -15.60 -22.29 -14.74
N ALA A 841 -16.91 -22.38 -14.53
CA ALA A 841 -17.75 -21.22 -14.25
C ALA A 841 -17.29 -20.50 -12.97
N ARG A 842 -16.94 -21.26 -11.92
CA ARG A 842 -16.34 -20.67 -10.72
C ARG A 842 -15.05 -19.92 -11.03
N GLU A 843 -14.13 -20.54 -11.78
CA GLU A 843 -12.86 -19.90 -12.16
C GLU A 843 -13.09 -18.60 -12.95
N LEU A 844 -14.03 -18.59 -13.89
CA LEU A 844 -14.40 -17.40 -14.65
C LEU A 844 -14.98 -16.30 -13.74
N GLY A 845 -15.91 -16.65 -12.85
CA GLY A 845 -16.52 -15.66 -11.96
C GLY A 845 -15.51 -15.05 -10.97
N GLU A 846 -14.55 -15.84 -10.48
CA GLU A 846 -13.42 -15.35 -9.67
C GLU A 846 -12.48 -14.45 -10.49
N ALA A 847 -12.19 -14.82 -11.75
CA ALA A 847 -11.39 -14.00 -12.67
C ALA A 847 -12.05 -12.63 -12.94
N HIS A 848 -13.36 -12.63 -13.17
CA HIS A 848 -14.16 -11.42 -13.34
C HIS A 848 -14.10 -10.53 -12.11
N GLY A 849 -14.34 -11.10 -10.93
CA GLY A 849 -14.29 -10.35 -9.67
C GLY A 849 -12.93 -9.72 -9.40
N LEU A 850 -11.84 -10.44 -9.70
CA LEU A 850 -10.48 -9.93 -9.60
C LEU A 850 -10.23 -8.77 -10.58
N ARG A 851 -10.63 -8.92 -11.85
CA ARG A 851 -10.50 -7.86 -12.86
C ARG A 851 -11.26 -6.60 -12.44
N VAL A 852 -12.52 -6.75 -12.02
CA VAL A 852 -13.38 -5.65 -11.56
C VAL A 852 -12.70 -4.93 -10.39
N MET A 853 -12.31 -5.65 -9.34
CA MET A 853 -11.60 -5.07 -8.19
C MET A 853 -10.34 -4.31 -8.61
N MET A 854 -9.60 -4.84 -9.58
CA MET A 854 -8.38 -4.23 -10.08
C MET A 854 -8.64 -2.94 -10.87
N GLU A 855 -9.67 -2.91 -11.73
CA GLU A 855 -10.10 -1.72 -12.45
C GLU A 855 -10.60 -0.60 -11.51
N HIS A 856 -11.35 -0.97 -10.46
CA HIS A 856 -11.77 -0.01 -9.43
C HIS A 856 -10.56 0.58 -8.67
N THR A 857 -9.57 -0.25 -8.35
CA THR A 857 -8.33 0.21 -7.69
C THR A 857 -7.52 1.13 -8.60
N ALA A 858 -7.36 0.78 -9.88
CA ALA A 858 -6.66 1.61 -10.86
C ALA A 858 -7.33 2.99 -11.02
N ARG A 859 -8.66 3.04 -11.15
CA ARG A 859 -9.42 4.29 -11.20
C ARG A 859 -9.27 5.12 -9.92
N ALA A 860 -9.25 4.47 -8.75
CA ALA A 860 -9.01 5.15 -7.49
C ALA A 860 -7.61 5.78 -7.42
N VAL A 861 -6.57 5.10 -7.92
CA VAL A 861 -5.21 5.66 -8.03
C VAL A 861 -5.17 6.84 -9.00
N GLU A 862 -5.79 6.71 -10.17
CA GLU A 862 -5.79 7.74 -11.20
C GLU A 862 -6.47 9.04 -10.73
N ALA A 863 -7.54 8.91 -9.94
CA ALA A 863 -8.31 10.03 -9.39
C ALA A 863 -7.56 10.85 -8.32
N ILE A 864 -6.42 10.37 -7.82
CA ILE A 864 -5.58 11.15 -6.89
C ILE A 864 -4.70 12.10 -7.71
N GLU A 865 -4.65 13.37 -7.31
CA GLU A 865 -3.71 14.35 -7.88
C GLU A 865 -2.26 13.88 -7.74
N PRO A 866 -1.36 14.21 -8.70
CA PRO A 866 0.05 13.84 -8.63
C PRO A 866 0.66 14.18 -7.26
N SER A 867 1.01 13.15 -6.49
CA SER A 867 1.45 13.29 -5.09
C SER A 867 2.14 12.02 -4.60
N SER A 868 2.82 12.10 -3.45
CA SER A 868 3.36 10.92 -2.78
C SER A 868 2.26 9.90 -2.40
N ALA A 869 1.03 10.36 -2.14
CA ALA A 869 -0.12 9.48 -1.88
C ALA A 869 -0.48 8.62 -3.11
N LYS A 870 -0.52 9.24 -4.30
CA LYS A 870 -0.75 8.54 -5.58
C LYS A 870 0.32 7.46 -5.81
N THR A 871 1.58 7.80 -5.52
CA THR A 871 2.72 6.87 -5.65
C THR A 871 2.58 5.67 -4.70
N LEU A 872 2.26 5.91 -3.43
CA LEU A 872 2.09 4.83 -2.45
C LEU A 872 0.91 3.92 -2.80
N LEU A 873 -0.23 4.49 -3.20
CA LEU A 873 -1.38 3.69 -3.62
C LEU A 873 -1.09 2.92 -4.92
N GLY A 874 -0.35 3.52 -5.85
CA GLY A 874 0.12 2.84 -7.07
C GLY A 874 1.03 1.64 -6.76
N ARG A 875 1.94 1.77 -5.78
CA ARG A 875 2.79 0.66 -5.31
C ARG A 875 1.96 -0.46 -4.66
N LEU A 876 0.97 -0.12 -3.83
CA LEU A 876 0.05 -1.09 -3.24
C LEU A 876 -0.79 -1.81 -4.31
N SER A 877 -1.31 -1.06 -5.27
CA SER A 877 -2.05 -1.60 -6.43
C SER A 877 -1.20 -2.60 -7.21
N THR A 878 0.06 -2.24 -7.49
CA THR A 878 1.00 -3.11 -8.21
C THR A 878 1.34 -4.34 -7.38
N LEU A 879 1.58 -4.20 -6.07
CA LEU A 879 1.85 -5.35 -5.18
C LEU A 879 0.67 -6.32 -5.15
N PHE A 880 -0.56 -5.81 -5.09
CA PHE A 880 -1.78 -6.62 -5.18
C PHE A 880 -1.84 -7.36 -6.51
N ALA A 881 -1.66 -6.66 -7.63
CA ALA A 881 -1.69 -7.22 -8.97
C ALA A 881 -0.65 -8.35 -9.13
N LEU A 882 0.62 -8.10 -8.78
CA LEU A 882 1.69 -9.09 -8.85
C LEU A 882 1.43 -10.31 -7.98
N GLY A 883 0.86 -10.12 -6.78
CA GLY A 883 0.48 -11.21 -5.89
C GLY A 883 -0.57 -12.12 -6.52
N ARG A 884 -1.56 -11.55 -7.21
CA ARG A 884 -2.62 -12.30 -7.90
C ARG A 884 -2.13 -12.94 -9.20
N ILE A 885 -1.25 -12.26 -9.96
CA ILE A 885 -0.57 -12.83 -11.13
C ILE A 885 0.26 -14.05 -10.71
N SER A 886 1.00 -13.96 -9.59
CA SER A 886 1.82 -15.07 -9.07
C SER A 886 0.99 -16.32 -8.76
N ARG A 887 -0.22 -16.15 -8.19
CA ARG A 887 -1.13 -17.28 -7.90
C ARG A 887 -1.63 -17.99 -9.16
N HIS A 888 -1.70 -17.28 -10.29
CA HIS A 888 -2.17 -17.80 -11.57
C HIS A 888 -1.05 -17.88 -12.61
N ALA A 889 0.22 -17.84 -12.20
CA ALA A 889 1.35 -17.73 -13.11
C ALA A 889 1.41 -18.88 -14.12
N ALA A 890 1.13 -20.12 -13.67
CA ALA A 890 1.08 -21.28 -14.56
C ALA A 890 0.05 -21.12 -15.69
N TRP A 891 -1.11 -20.53 -15.39
CA TRP A 891 -2.14 -20.23 -16.40
C TRP A 891 -1.63 -19.17 -17.38
N PHE A 892 -1.13 -18.03 -16.88
CA PHE A 892 -0.60 -16.96 -17.72
C PHE A 892 0.55 -17.41 -18.63
N MET A 893 1.43 -18.27 -18.14
CA MET A 893 2.51 -18.86 -18.93
C MET A 893 1.98 -19.82 -19.99
N SER A 894 1.03 -20.69 -19.65
CA SER A 894 0.43 -21.63 -20.62
C SER A 894 -0.30 -20.92 -21.76
N GLU A 895 -0.80 -19.72 -21.49
CA GLU A 895 -1.51 -18.86 -22.41
C GLU A 895 -0.58 -17.91 -23.20
N GLY A 896 0.73 -17.96 -22.96
CA GLY A 896 1.73 -17.11 -23.61
C GLY A 896 1.62 -15.63 -23.23
N LEU A 897 0.98 -15.31 -22.11
CA LEU A 897 0.78 -13.95 -21.61
C LEU A 897 1.86 -13.53 -20.58
N LEU A 898 2.61 -14.49 -20.06
CA LEU A 898 3.75 -14.27 -19.15
C LEU A 898 4.90 -15.18 -19.59
N ASP A 899 6.09 -14.61 -19.80
CA ASP A 899 7.28 -15.37 -20.18
C ASP A 899 8.10 -15.82 -18.96
N ASP A 900 9.13 -16.63 -19.19
CA ASP A 900 10.01 -17.15 -18.13
C ASP A 900 10.72 -16.03 -17.36
N THR A 901 11.08 -14.94 -18.05
CA THR A 901 11.76 -13.78 -17.46
C THR A 901 10.83 -13.06 -16.50
N GLY A 902 9.62 -12.73 -16.96
CA GLY A 902 8.57 -12.09 -16.17
C GLY A 902 8.19 -12.94 -14.95
N TYR A 903 8.00 -14.25 -15.13
CA TYR A 903 7.72 -15.16 -14.02
C TYR A 903 8.82 -15.15 -12.94
N ARG A 904 10.09 -15.28 -13.34
CA ARG A 904 11.23 -15.27 -12.40
C ARG A 904 11.42 -13.91 -11.72
N GLY A 905 10.96 -12.82 -12.34
CA GLY A 905 11.01 -11.48 -11.78
C GLY A 905 9.92 -11.15 -10.74
N LEU A 906 8.81 -11.91 -10.70
CA LEU A 906 7.66 -11.62 -9.83
C LEU A 906 8.04 -11.47 -8.36
N GLU A 907 8.86 -12.38 -7.83
CA GLU A 907 9.24 -12.37 -6.42
C GLU A 907 10.12 -11.16 -6.08
N ALA A 908 11.09 -10.86 -6.94
CA ALA A 908 12.00 -9.72 -6.76
C ALA A 908 11.24 -8.39 -6.78
N HIS A 909 10.28 -8.23 -7.70
CA HIS A 909 9.43 -7.04 -7.76
C HIS A 909 8.55 -6.90 -6.51
N GLN A 910 7.97 -8.00 -6.01
CA GLN A 910 7.20 -7.98 -4.75
C GLN A 910 8.07 -7.58 -3.57
N ASP A 911 9.27 -8.15 -3.43
CA ASP A 911 10.18 -7.87 -2.32
C ASP A 911 10.66 -6.39 -2.35
N GLN A 912 10.89 -5.85 -3.55
CA GLN A 912 11.22 -4.43 -3.75
C GLN A 912 10.07 -3.52 -3.32
N LEU A 913 8.84 -3.79 -3.79
CA LEU A 913 7.65 -3.01 -3.42
C LEU A 913 7.38 -3.08 -1.91
N CYS A 914 7.48 -4.27 -1.32
CA CYS A 914 7.34 -4.46 0.12
C CYS A 914 8.38 -3.65 0.91
N SER A 915 9.62 -3.57 0.43
CA SER A 915 10.68 -2.79 1.09
C SER A 915 10.41 -1.29 1.02
N GLN A 916 9.99 -0.79 -0.14
CA GLN A 916 9.59 0.62 -0.32
C GLN A 916 8.37 1.00 0.52
N LEU A 917 7.38 0.10 0.64
CA LEU A 917 6.19 0.34 1.45
C LEU A 917 6.47 0.29 2.96
N ALA A 918 7.50 -0.46 3.39
CA ALA A 918 7.85 -0.59 4.80
C ALA A 918 8.25 0.73 5.46
N GLU A 919 8.86 1.64 4.69
CA GLU A 919 9.23 2.98 5.15
C GLU A 919 8.02 3.86 5.50
N HIS A 920 6.85 3.52 4.95
CA HIS A 920 5.61 4.28 5.14
C HIS A 920 4.57 3.52 5.97
N THR A 921 4.97 2.50 6.73
CA THR A 921 4.06 1.63 7.48
C THR A 921 3.08 2.42 8.36
N ALA A 922 3.57 3.40 9.14
CA ALA A 922 2.71 4.21 10.01
C ALA A 922 1.70 5.03 9.21
N VAL A 923 2.15 5.73 8.17
CA VAL A 923 1.31 6.52 7.27
C VAL A 923 0.20 5.69 6.63
N LEU A 924 0.53 4.48 6.15
CA LEU A 924 -0.43 3.59 5.49
C LEU A 924 -1.47 3.04 6.48
N ILE A 925 -1.09 2.79 7.74
CA ILE A 925 -2.02 2.36 8.78
C ILE A 925 -2.90 3.53 9.24
N ASP A 926 -2.30 4.69 9.49
CA ASP A 926 -2.99 5.89 9.97
C ASP A 926 -3.99 6.41 8.93
N ALA A 927 -3.74 6.17 7.64
CA ALA A 927 -4.66 6.46 6.55
C ALA A 927 -5.99 5.68 6.63
N PHE A 928 -6.04 4.54 7.33
CA PHE A 928 -7.30 3.86 7.60
C PHE A 928 -8.22 4.64 8.55
N GLY A 929 -7.65 5.57 9.33
CA GLY A 929 -8.41 6.55 10.10
C GLY A 929 -9.15 6.01 11.32
N TYR A 930 -8.78 4.82 11.82
CA TYR A 930 -9.25 4.31 13.10
C TYR A 930 -8.25 4.69 14.20
N PRO A 931 -8.66 5.38 15.27
CA PRO A 931 -7.81 5.52 16.44
C PRO A 931 -7.62 4.12 17.06
N GLY A 932 -6.44 3.82 17.62
CA GLY A 932 -6.18 2.53 18.29
C GLY A 932 -7.20 2.21 19.41
N SER A 933 -7.87 3.23 19.96
CA SER A 933 -8.97 3.09 20.91
C SER A 933 -10.24 2.46 20.33
N ALA A 934 -10.43 2.43 19.00
CA ALA A 934 -11.63 1.87 18.36
C ALA A 934 -11.69 0.34 18.48
N THR A 935 -10.57 -0.34 18.26
CA THR A 935 -10.49 -1.81 18.37
C THR A 935 -10.40 -2.29 19.82
N GLN A 936 -9.86 -1.42 20.68
CA GLN A 936 -9.55 -1.70 22.09
C GLN A 936 -8.65 -2.95 22.27
N ALA A 937 -7.94 -3.34 21.21
CA ALA A 937 -7.12 -4.53 21.18
C ALA A 937 -5.74 -4.24 21.80
N PRO A 938 -5.36 -4.89 22.92
CA PRO A 938 -4.06 -4.72 23.55
C PRO A 938 -2.87 -4.89 22.60
N ILE A 939 -3.00 -5.70 21.55
CA ILE A 939 -1.95 -5.93 20.55
C ILE A 939 -1.47 -4.66 19.83
N ALA A 940 -2.34 -3.65 19.73
CA ALA A 940 -2.07 -2.39 19.05
C ALA A 940 -2.01 -1.17 19.98
N ASP A 941 -2.05 -1.34 21.31
CA ASP A 941 -2.03 -0.19 22.25
C ASP A 941 -0.73 0.61 22.09
N PRO A 942 -0.77 1.89 21.68
CA PRO A 942 0.44 2.67 21.42
C PRO A 942 1.15 3.14 22.69
N ARG A 943 0.52 3.03 23.88
CA ARG A 943 1.01 3.63 25.14
C ARG A 943 1.98 2.73 25.90
N MET A 944 1.99 1.43 25.62
CA MET A 944 2.84 0.46 26.30
C MET A 944 3.17 -0.74 25.41
N ASP A 945 4.12 -1.55 25.82
CA ASP A 945 4.44 -2.80 25.12
C ASP A 945 3.29 -3.82 25.26
N TYR A 946 3.25 -4.81 24.35
CA TYR A 946 2.16 -5.77 24.29
C TYR A 946 2.01 -6.60 25.58
N ALA A 947 3.11 -6.97 26.26
CA ALA A 947 3.01 -7.78 27.47
C ALA A 947 2.32 -7.00 28.59
N SER A 948 2.70 -5.72 28.76
CA SER A 948 2.05 -4.81 29.71
C SER A 948 0.59 -4.57 29.35
N ALA A 949 0.27 -4.33 28.08
CA ALA A 949 -1.10 -4.11 27.62
C ALA A 949 -1.99 -5.34 27.86
N LEU A 950 -1.47 -6.53 27.57
CA LEU A 950 -2.17 -7.79 27.81
C LEU A 950 -2.39 -8.03 29.31
N ALA A 951 -1.36 -7.83 30.13
CA ALA A 951 -1.46 -7.99 31.58
C ALA A 951 -2.49 -7.05 32.22
N ALA A 952 -2.61 -5.82 31.71
CA ALA A 952 -3.59 -4.84 32.16
C ALA A 952 -5.03 -5.16 31.72
N ALA A 953 -5.20 -5.82 30.57
CA ALA A 953 -6.52 -6.21 30.05
C ALA A 953 -7.10 -7.45 30.75
N LEU A 954 -6.25 -8.30 31.34
CA LEU A 954 -6.68 -9.54 31.99
C LEU A 954 -7.08 -9.31 33.45
N ARG A 955 -8.13 -10.00 33.88
CA ARG A 955 -8.49 -10.11 35.31
C ARG A 955 -7.65 -11.19 35.96
N TRP A 956 -7.03 -10.87 37.10
CA TRP A 956 -6.20 -11.79 37.85
C TRP A 956 -7.00 -12.42 38.98
N ASN A 957 -7.06 -13.76 39.01
CA ASN A 957 -7.56 -14.49 40.18
C ASN A 957 -6.45 -14.53 41.23
N VAL A 958 -6.39 -13.48 42.07
CA VAL A 958 -5.55 -13.51 43.26
C VAL A 958 -6.25 -14.37 44.30
N GLY A 959 -5.62 -15.48 44.70
CA GLY A 959 -6.11 -16.30 45.79
C GLY A 959 -6.28 -15.44 47.06
N ALA A 960 -7.22 -15.81 47.93
CA ALA A 960 -7.30 -15.21 49.25
C ALA A 960 -5.96 -15.45 49.97
N VAL A 961 -5.09 -14.44 49.99
CA VAL A 961 -3.90 -14.45 50.83
C VAL A 961 -4.42 -14.17 52.24
N GLY A 962 -4.37 -15.20 53.09
CA GLY A 962 -4.71 -15.11 54.51
C GLY A 962 -3.71 -14.31 55.33
#